data_AF-A0A2V6TBB5-F1
#
_entry.id   AF-A0A2V6TBB5-F1
#
_cell.length_a   1.000
_cell.length_b   1.000
_cell.length_c   1.000
_cell.angle_alpha   90.00
_cell.angle_beta   90.00
_cell.angle_gamma   90.00
#
_symmetry.space_group_name_H-M   'P 1'
#
loop_
_entity.id
_entity.type
_entity.pdbx_description
1 polymer ?
#
loop_
_entity_poly.entity_id
_entity_poly.type
_entity_poly.pdbx_seq_one_letter_code
_entity_poly.pdbx_strand_id
1 'polypeptide(L)'
;MNGLRVGSAVRVVLAALCALSLVAALTASAALAQTGPSGAPAPAHAGGGEASLQVPDLGTASFGGVSGRLLLTGGLVVCLLGLAFGLVIYGQLKTLPVHQSMREISELIYETCKTYLITQGKFILILEAFIGIIIVLYFGLLLHFEATRVVIILLFSLIGIAGSYGVAWFGIRINTFANSRTAFAALGGKPFPVYAIPLKAGMSIGMLLVSVELFLMLCILLFIPGDYAGACFIGFAIGESLGAAALRIAGGIFTKIADIGADLMKIVFNIKEDDARNPGVIADCTGDNAGDSVGPTADGFETYGVTGVALIAFILVAVKDPPVQVQLLVWIFLMRILMILTSGGSYLLNEVMARGRYAGAARMNFEAPLTSLVWLTSIVSVVVTYVASYALVGGLGDGSLWWKLSTVITCGTLAGAIIPEFVKIFTSTTSAHVREVVISAREGGASLNILSGFVAGNFSAYWLGLVIVVLMSIAYVVSTLGLSALMLAPAVFAFGLVAFGFLGMGPVTIAVDSYGPVTDNAQSVFELSVIEQIPGIKAAIRKDYGFDVDFEAAKHLLEENDGAGNTFKATAKPVLIGTAVVGATTMIFSIIVLLTQGLSQNLDRLSLLHPPFLLGLITGGAIIYWFTGAATQAVTTGAYRAVEFIKANIRLEETTKASVADSKKVVEICTQYAQKGMFNIFLTIFFATLAFAFLEPYFFVGYLISIALFGLYQAVFMANAGAAWDNAKKIVEVELKEKGTPLHAACVVGDTVGDPFKDTSSVAMNPVIKFTTLFGLLAVELAVNLTAQSGVALTRSLAALFFLCSVVFVWRSFYRMRIHSVPA
;
A
#
# COMPACT_ATOMS: atom_id res chain seq x y z
N MET A 1 22.42 39.60 7.80
CA MET A 1 21.27 40.42 7.31
C MET A 1 20.88 40.20 5.83
N ASN A 2 21.27 39.10 5.16
CA ASN A 2 20.86 38.81 3.76
C ASN A 2 19.81 37.68 3.61
N GLY A 3 19.36 37.05 4.70
CA GLY A 3 18.39 35.92 4.66
C GLY A 3 16.91 36.30 4.56
N LEU A 4 16.56 37.58 4.77
CA LEU A 4 15.16 38.05 4.78
C LEU A 4 14.63 38.49 3.40
N ARG A 5 15.49 38.76 2.41
CA ARG A 5 15.07 39.23 1.08
C ARG A 5 14.72 38.11 0.09
N VAL A 6 15.24 36.89 0.28
CA VAL A 6 14.89 35.74 -0.57
C VAL A 6 13.46 35.26 -0.27
N GLY A 7 13.02 35.33 0.98
CA GLY A 7 11.67 34.95 1.39
C GLY A 7 10.57 35.87 0.80
N SER A 8 10.85 37.15 0.61
CA SER A 8 9.89 38.08 -0.04
C SER A 8 9.87 37.91 -1.55
N ALA A 9 11.02 37.70 -2.20
CA ALA A 9 11.10 37.47 -3.64
C ALA A 9 10.40 36.16 -4.04
N VAL A 10 10.59 35.08 -3.28
CA VAL A 10 9.89 33.80 -3.50
C VAL A 10 8.39 33.93 -3.24
N ARG A 11 7.96 34.69 -2.22
CA ARG A 11 6.53 34.98 -1.99
C ARG A 11 5.92 35.77 -3.14
N VAL A 12 6.65 36.74 -3.70
CA VAL A 12 6.22 37.52 -4.86
C VAL A 12 6.20 36.67 -6.12
N VAL A 13 7.17 35.77 -6.32
CA VAL A 13 7.22 34.85 -7.47
C VAL A 13 6.14 33.77 -7.38
N LEU A 14 5.87 33.20 -6.20
CA LEU A 14 4.75 32.28 -5.99
C LEU A 14 3.41 32.99 -6.09
N ALA A 15 3.26 34.21 -5.56
CA ALA A 15 2.06 35.01 -5.73
C ALA A 15 1.86 35.42 -7.20
N ALA A 16 2.95 35.73 -7.92
CA ALA A 16 2.94 36.04 -9.34
C ALA A 16 2.65 34.80 -10.18
N LEU A 17 3.19 33.62 -9.85
CA LEU A 17 2.89 32.34 -10.49
C LEU A 17 1.44 31.92 -10.20
N CYS A 18 0.96 32.08 -8.97
CA CYS A 18 -0.45 31.88 -8.62
C CYS A 18 -1.34 32.82 -9.42
N ALA A 19 -1.01 34.11 -9.49
CA ALA A 19 -1.76 35.09 -10.27
C ALA A 19 -1.67 34.82 -11.78
N LEU A 20 -0.51 34.38 -12.30
CA LEU A 20 -0.32 33.99 -13.70
C LEU A 20 -1.04 32.69 -14.04
N SER A 21 -1.10 31.71 -13.13
CA SER A 21 -1.88 30.48 -13.31
C SER A 21 -3.38 30.73 -13.19
N LEU A 22 -3.80 31.66 -12.31
CA LEU A 22 -5.18 32.11 -12.20
C LEU A 22 -5.59 32.87 -13.46
N VAL A 23 -4.74 33.79 -13.94
CA VAL A 23 -4.95 34.55 -15.17
C VAL A 23 -4.86 33.63 -16.38
N ALA A 24 -3.98 32.63 -16.43
CA ALA A 24 -3.91 31.68 -17.54
C ALA A 24 -5.13 30.73 -17.55
N ALA A 25 -5.58 30.25 -16.40
CA ALA A 25 -6.82 29.47 -16.27
C ALA A 25 -8.06 30.31 -16.63
N LEU A 26 -8.10 31.59 -16.25
CA LEU A 26 -9.19 32.53 -16.57
C LEU A 26 -9.15 33.00 -18.04
N THR A 27 -7.97 33.25 -18.62
CA THR A 27 -7.82 33.76 -20.00
C THR A 27 -7.89 32.66 -21.05
N ALA A 28 -7.39 31.44 -20.78
CA ALA A 28 -7.64 30.28 -21.65
C ALA A 28 -9.15 29.95 -21.69
N SER A 29 -9.87 30.20 -20.60
CA SER A 29 -11.33 30.03 -20.51
C SER A 29 -12.13 31.13 -21.23
N ALA A 30 -11.60 32.35 -21.32
CA ALA A 30 -12.23 33.44 -22.07
C ALA A 30 -12.06 33.27 -23.58
N ALA A 31 -10.95 32.68 -24.03
CA ALA A 31 -10.74 32.33 -25.44
C ALA A 31 -11.59 31.13 -25.90
N LEU A 32 -11.94 30.21 -25.00
CA LEU A 32 -12.87 29.09 -25.26
C LEU A 32 -14.36 29.47 -25.14
N ALA A 33 -14.67 30.70 -24.72
CA ALA A 33 -16.04 31.20 -24.58
C ALA A 33 -16.66 31.69 -25.91
N GLN A 34 -15.94 31.59 -27.03
CA GLN A 34 -16.51 31.87 -28.35
C GLN A 34 -16.65 30.57 -29.15
N THR A 35 -17.93 30.20 -29.34
CA THR A 35 -18.50 29.21 -30.28
C THR A 35 -18.58 27.74 -29.83
N GLY A 36 -19.71 27.42 -29.19
CA GLY A 36 -20.31 26.08 -29.14
C GLY A 36 -21.75 26.23 -28.59
N PRO A 37 -22.79 25.66 -29.24
CA PRO A 37 -24.16 25.92 -28.83
C PRO A 37 -24.40 25.38 -27.42
N SER A 38 -25.16 26.15 -26.64
CA SER A 38 -25.72 25.74 -25.36
C SER A 38 -26.40 24.37 -25.49
N GLY A 39 -25.71 23.32 -25.03
CA GLY A 39 -26.33 22.01 -24.86
C GLY A 39 -27.49 22.14 -23.88
N ALA A 40 -28.64 21.56 -24.25
CA ALA A 40 -29.83 21.51 -23.42
C ALA A 40 -29.52 20.99 -21.99
N PRO A 41 -30.29 21.38 -20.97
CA PRO A 41 -30.13 20.81 -19.63
C PRO A 41 -30.20 19.29 -19.71
N ALA A 42 -29.19 18.63 -19.15
CA ALA A 42 -29.12 17.18 -19.11
C ALA A 42 -30.39 16.62 -18.43
N PRO A 43 -31.09 15.64 -19.03
CA PRO A 43 -32.08 14.90 -18.29
C PRO A 43 -31.39 14.10 -17.18
N ALA A 44 -31.99 14.11 -15.99
CA ALA A 44 -31.46 13.48 -14.79
C ALA A 44 -31.26 11.97 -14.99
N HIS A 45 -30.00 11.52 -15.03
CA HIS A 45 -29.69 10.27 -14.34
C HIS A 45 -29.97 10.50 -12.86
N ALA A 46 -30.55 9.51 -12.17
CA ALA A 46 -30.83 9.60 -10.73
C ALA A 46 -29.53 10.05 -10.02
N GLY A 47 -29.54 11.25 -9.44
CA GLY A 47 -28.37 11.80 -8.76
C GLY A 47 -27.88 10.86 -7.67
N GLY A 48 -26.56 10.76 -7.48
CA GLY A 48 -25.94 10.04 -6.37
C GLY A 48 -24.94 8.93 -6.68
N GLY A 49 -24.51 8.75 -7.93
CA GLY A 49 -23.36 7.90 -8.27
C GLY A 49 -23.48 6.47 -7.73
N GLU A 50 -22.37 5.95 -7.20
CA GLU A 50 -22.29 4.63 -6.57
C GLU A 50 -23.21 4.52 -5.34
N ALA A 51 -23.50 5.62 -4.65
CA ALA A 51 -24.37 5.63 -3.48
C ALA A 51 -25.83 5.30 -3.83
N SER A 52 -26.21 5.47 -5.09
CA SER A 52 -27.54 5.16 -5.63
C SER A 52 -27.63 3.78 -6.27
N LEU A 53 -26.53 3.00 -6.30
CA LEU A 53 -26.52 1.66 -6.89
C LEU A 53 -27.42 0.71 -6.10
N GLN A 54 -28.29 0.03 -6.85
CA GLN A 54 -29.18 -0.97 -6.31
C GLN A 54 -28.61 -2.36 -6.57
N VAL A 55 -28.30 -3.08 -5.49
CA VAL A 55 -27.84 -4.47 -5.60
C VAL A 55 -29.07 -5.37 -5.82
N PRO A 56 -29.10 -6.18 -6.89
CA PRO A 56 -30.21 -7.10 -7.15
C PRO A 56 -30.26 -8.24 -6.13
N ASP A 57 -31.42 -8.88 -5.97
CA ASP A 57 -31.55 -10.04 -5.10
C ASP A 57 -30.72 -11.22 -5.61
N LEU A 58 -29.66 -11.55 -4.86
CA LEU A 58 -28.72 -12.61 -5.17
C LEU A 58 -29.31 -14.02 -5.07
N GLY A 59 -30.51 -14.17 -4.51
CA GLY A 59 -31.25 -15.43 -4.47
C GLY A 59 -31.91 -15.82 -5.81
N THR A 60 -31.97 -14.90 -6.76
CA THR A 60 -32.68 -15.10 -8.05
C THR A 60 -31.92 -16.00 -9.02
N ALA A 61 -30.60 -16.09 -8.92
CA ALA A 61 -29.79 -17.02 -9.71
C ALA A 61 -29.55 -18.34 -8.95
N SER A 62 -29.59 -19.44 -9.69
CA SER A 62 -29.29 -20.80 -9.19
C SER A 62 -28.06 -21.36 -9.91
N PHE A 63 -27.15 -21.93 -9.13
CA PHE A 63 -25.89 -22.52 -9.60
C PHE A 63 -25.85 -23.97 -9.16
N GLY A 64 -25.97 -24.91 -10.11
CA GLY A 64 -26.02 -26.34 -9.80
C GLY A 64 -27.17 -26.73 -8.84
N GLY A 65 -28.28 -25.99 -8.87
CA GLY A 65 -29.44 -26.20 -7.98
C GLY A 65 -29.37 -25.47 -6.64
N VAL A 66 -28.30 -24.72 -6.35
CA VAL A 66 -28.11 -23.96 -5.12
C VAL A 66 -28.29 -22.46 -5.42
N SER A 67 -29.04 -21.73 -4.60
CA SER A 67 -29.20 -20.29 -4.78
C SER A 67 -27.90 -19.53 -4.51
N GLY A 68 -27.68 -18.43 -5.25
CA GLY A 68 -26.50 -17.57 -5.07
C GLY A 68 -26.36 -17.06 -3.63
N ARG A 69 -27.49 -16.67 -3.01
CA ARG A 69 -27.54 -16.24 -1.60
C ARG A 69 -27.03 -17.33 -0.64
N LEU A 70 -27.40 -18.59 -0.85
CA LEU A 70 -26.97 -19.70 0.02
C LEU A 70 -25.47 -19.98 -0.16
N LEU A 71 -24.96 -19.95 -1.39
CA LEU A 71 -23.53 -20.09 -1.66
C LEU A 71 -22.70 -19.01 -0.97
N LEU A 72 -23.12 -17.75 -1.09
CA LEU A 72 -22.44 -16.61 -0.47
C LEU A 72 -22.53 -16.65 1.06
N THR A 73 -23.63 -17.16 1.61
CA THR A 73 -23.76 -17.41 3.06
C THR A 73 -22.76 -18.47 3.53
N GLY A 74 -22.52 -19.51 2.74
CA GLY A 74 -21.41 -20.46 2.98
C GLY A 74 -20.03 -19.76 2.97
N GLY A 75 -19.88 -18.71 2.16
CA GLY A 75 -18.73 -17.82 2.17
C GLY A 75 -18.42 -17.18 3.52
N LEU A 76 -19.45 -16.78 4.27
CA LEU A 76 -19.26 -16.24 5.63
C LEU A 76 -18.61 -17.27 6.55
N VAL A 77 -18.93 -18.56 6.40
CA VAL A 77 -18.29 -19.63 7.16
C VAL A 77 -16.80 -19.72 6.81
N VAL A 78 -16.44 -19.61 5.53
CA VAL A 78 -15.03 -19.59 5.10
C VAL A 78 -14.28 -18.38 5.67
N CYS A 79 -14.90 -17.19 5.68
CA CYS A 79 -14.32 -16.02 6.35
C CYS A 79 -14.11 -16.27 7.84
N LEU A 80 -15.09 -16.85 8.55
CA LEU A 80 -14.94 -17.20 9.97
C LEU A 80 -13.82 -18.24 10.20
N LEU A 81 -13.65 -19.20 9.30
CA LEU A 81 -12.53 -20.15 9.35
C LEU A 81 -11.19 -19.47 9.10
N GLY A 82 -11.10 -18.52 8.16
CA GLY A 82 -9.89 -17.73 7.92
C GLY A 82 -9.54 -16.82 9.11
N LEU A 83 -10.54 -16.23 9.77
CA LEU A 83 -10.39 -15.50 11.03
C LEU A 83 -9.88 -16.42 12.15
N ALA A 84 -10.52 -17.59 12.30
CA ALA A 84 -10.12 -18.59 13.29
C ALA A 84 -8.69 -19.07 13.04
N PHE A 85 -8.29 -19.27 11.78
CA PHE A 85 -6.91 -19.61 11.41
C PHE A 85 -5.92 -18.57 11.93
N GLY A 86 -6.18 -17.28 11.69
CA GLY A 86 -5.34 -16.19 12.21
C GLY A 86 -5.28 -16.18 13.74
N LEU A 87 -6.42 -16.35 14.42
CA LEU A 87 -6.47 -16.37 15.90
C LEU A 87 -5.81 -17.62 16.51
N VAL A 88 -5.86 -18.77 15.84
CA VAL A 88 -5.15 -19.98 16.25
C VAL A 88 -3.65 -19.76 16.16
N ILE A 89 -3.14 -19.19 15.06
CA ILE A 89 -1.73 -18.86 14.93
C ILE A 89 -1.29 -17.82 15.95
N TYR A 90 -2.12 -16.82 16.22
CA TYR A 90 -1.88 -15.87 17.31
C TYR A 90 -1.63 -16.60 18.64
N GLY A 91 -2.50 -17.55 18.98
CA GLY A 91 -2.34 -18.39 20.17
C GLY A 91 -1.04 -19.20 20.16
N GLN A 92 -0.72 -19.84 19.03
CA GLN A 92 0.52 -20.61 18.85
C GLN A 92 1.76 -19.73 19.08
N LEU A 93 1.87 -18.59 18.40
CA LEU A 93 3.00 -17.66 18.51
C LEU A 93 3.16 -17.11 19.93
N LYS A 94 2.04 -16.79 20.59
CA LYS A 94 2.05 -16.35 21.98
C LYS A 94 2.66 -17.40 22.92
N THR A 95 2.34 -18.68 22.70
CA THR A 95 2.82 -19.81 23.53
C THR A 95 4.18 -20.36 23.16
N LEU A 96 4.73 -19.99 22.00
CA LEU A 96 6.06 -20.45 21.58
C LEU A 96 7.14 -20.02 22.60
N PRO A 97 8.14 -20.88 22.88
CA PRO A 97 9.21 -20.59 23.83
C PRO A 97 9.98 -19.32 23.47
N VAL A 98 10.32 -18.52 24.48
CA VAL A 98 11.16 -17.32 24.34
C VAL A 98 11.83 -17.01 25.68
N HIS A 99 13.12 -16.69 25.66
CA HIS A 99 13.83 -16.25 26.86
C HIS A 99 13.32 -14.89 27.35
N GLN A 100 13.35 -14.65 28.66
CA GLN A 100 12.83 -13.43 29.28
C GLN A 100 13.46 -12.16 28.70
N SER A 101 14.77 -12.14 28.48
CA SER A 101 15.47 -10.97 27.93
C SER A 101 14.97 -10.54 26.55
N MET A 102 14.67 -11.49 25.65
CA MET A 102 14.12 -11.20 24.32
C MET A 102 12.63 -10.83 24.40
N ARG A 103 11.88 -11.46 25.32
CA ARG A 103 10.47 -11.14 25.55
C ARG A 103 10.29 -9.70 26.03
N GLU A 104 11.11 -9.25 26.97
CA GLU A 104 11.07 -7.88 27.49
C GLU A 104 11.27 -6.83 26.39
N ILE A 105 12.18 -7.08 25.44
CA ILE A 105 12.37 -6.19 24.28
C ILE A 105 11.13 -6.18 23.38
N SER A 106 10.57 -7.35 23.04
CA SER A 106 9.36 -7.38 22.21
C SER A 106 8.14 -6.71 22.85
N GLU A 107 7.98 -6.82 24.18
CA GLU A 107 6.91 -6.11 24.89
C GLU A 107 7.19 -4.59 24.94
N LEU A 108 8.44 -4.17 25.07
CA LEU A 108 8.82 -2.75 24.96
C LEU A 108 8.48 -2.18 23.58
N ILE A 109 8.84 -2.89 22.49
CA ILE A 109 8.48 -2.52 21.12
C ILE A 109 6.95 -2.46 20.96
N TYR A 110 6.23 -3.43 21.52
CA TYR A 110 4.77 -3.40 21.47
C TYR A 110 4.18 -2.17 22.20
N GLU A 111 4.68 -1.81 23.38
CA GLU A 111 4.21 -0.63 24.13
C GLU A 111 4.42 0.69 23.35
N THR A 112 5.55 0.83 22.63
CA THR A 112 5.80 2.00 21.78
C THR A 112 4.89 1.99 20.55
N CYS A 113 4.69 0.84 19.90
CA CYS A 113 3.72 0.69 18.81
C CYS A 113 2.28 1.04 19.23
N LYS A 114 1.84 0.63 20.43
CA LYS A 114 0.52 1.00 20.96
C LYS A 114 0.35 2.51 21.08
N THR A 115 1.38 3.17 21.60
CA THR A 115 1.38 4.63 21.77
C THR A 115 1.28 5.33 20.41
N TYR A 116 2.05 4.84 19.43
CA TYR A 116 1.98 5.31 18.04
C TYR A 116 0.57 5.13 17.45
N LEU A 117 0.01 3.91 17.49
CA LEU A 117 -1.30 3.62 16.88
C LEU A 117 -2.43 4.44 17.49
N ILE A 118 -2.47 4.61 18.82
CA ILE A 118 -3.48 5.46 19.48
C ILE A 118 -3.38 6.91 18.98
N THR A 119 -2.15 7.41 18.82
CA THR A 119 -1.91 8.77 18.34
C THR A 119 -2.30 8.91 16.88
N GLN A 120 -2.03 7.91 16.04
CA GLN A 120 -2.47 7.87 14.65
C GLN A 120 -3.98 7.75 14.51
N GLY A 121 -4.65 6.92 15.30
CA GLY A 121 -6.10 6.77 15.27
C GLY A 121 -6.83 8.10 15.54
N LYS A 122 -6.35 8.88 16.52
CA LYS A 122 -6.86 10.24 16.76
C LYS A 122 -6.66 11.15 15.56
N PHE A 123 -5.50 11.05 14.90
CA PHE A 123 -5.20 11.85 13.72
C PHE A 123 -6.05 11.47 12.51
N ILE A 124 -6.30 10.19 12.28
CA ILE A 124 -7.19 9.71 11.21
C ILE A 124 -8.60 10.26 11.38
N LEU A 125 -9.14 10.32 12.60
CA LEU A 125 -10.44 10.92 12.87
C LEU A 125 -10.50 12.41 12.55
N ILE A 126 -9.38 13.13 12.68
CA ILE A 126 -9.28 14.53 12.24
C ILE A 126 -9.39 14.61 10.71
N LEU A 127 -8.73 13.70 9.98
CA LEU A 127 -8.83 13.66 8.51
C LEU A 127 -10.24 13.25 8.06
N GLU A 128 -10.86 12.29 8.75
CA GLU A 128 -12.24 11.87 8.50
C GLU A 128 -13.22 13.03 8.67
N ALA A 129 -12.99 13.94 9.62
CA ALA A 129 -13.84 15.11 9.76
C ALA A 129 -13.86 15.98 8.49
N PHE A 130 -12.74 16.11 7.76
CA PHE A 130 -12.71 16.84 6.49
C PHE A 130 -13.53 16.14 5.40
N ILE A 131 -13.39 14.81 5.29
CA ILE A 131 -14.13 14.01 4.31
C ILE A 131 -15.61 13.96 4.65
N GLY A 132 -15.95 13.77 5.92
CA GLY A 132 -17.32 13.75 6.44
C GLY A 132 -18.07 15.06 6.14
N ILE A 133 -17.39 16.21 6.21
CA ILE A 133 -17.98 17.49 5.77
C ILE A 133 -18.37 17.42 4.29
N ILE A 134 -17.49 16.93 3.40
CA ILE A 134 -17.81 16.81 1.97
C ILE A 134 -18.95 15.81 1.73
N ILE A 135 -18.96 14.68 2.43
CA ILE A 135 -20.04 13.68 2.37
C ILE A 135 -21.39 14.32 2.74
N VAL A 136 -21.44 15.08 3.85
CA VAL A 136 -22.68 15.75 4.29
C VAL A 136 -23.11 16.84 3.31
N LEU A 137 -22.17 17.67 2.84
CA LEU A 137 -22.46 18.73 1.87
C LEU A 137 -22.99 18.15 0.55
N TYR A 138 -22.38 17.07 0.06
CA TYR A 138 -22.78 16.48 -1.21
C TYR A 138 -24.08 15.67 -1.09
N PHE A 139 -24.09 14.61 -0.28
CA PHE A 139 -25.24 13.72 -0.21
C PHE A 139 -26.43 14.35 0.53
N GLY A 140 -26.17 15.07 1.62
CA GLY A 140 -27.23 15.68 2.43
C GLY A 140 -27.81 16.96 1.83
N LEU A 141 -26.95 17.92 1.47
CA LEU A 141 -27.43 19.23 1.01
C LEU A 141 -27.68 19.30 -0.50
N LEU A 142 -26.78 18.74 -1.33
CA LEU A 142 -26.88 18.91 -2.79
C LEU A 142 -27.78 17.86 -3.45
N LEU A 143 -27.69 16.60 -3.03
CA LEU A 143 -28.51 15.51 -3.56
C LEU A 143 -29.81 15.29 -2.77
N HIS A 144 -29.99 16.02 -1.66
CA HIS A 144 -31.17 15.90 -0.79
C HIS A 144 -31.47 14.45 -0.38
N PHE A 145 -30.44 13.64 -0.15
CA PHE A 145 -30.63 12.30 0.41
C PHE A 145 -31.24 12.40 1.80
N GLU A 146 -32.04 11.39 2.15
CA GLU A 146 -32.54 11.25 3.51
C GLU A 146 -31.37 11.25 4.50
N ALA A 147 -31.55 11.93 5.64
CA ALA A 147 -30.51 12.01 6.66
C ALA A 147 -30.04 10.63 7.12
N THR A 148 -30.93 9.63 7.13
CA THR A 148 -30.62 8.22 7.41
C THR A 148 -29.56 7.67 6.45
N ARG A 149 -29.71 7.90 5.14
CA ARG A 149 -28.77 7.42 4.11
C ARG A 149 -27.40 8.10 4.23
N VAL A 150 -27.36 9.39 4.52
CA VAL A 150 -26.09 10.12 4.75
C VAL A 150 -25.38 9.60 5.99
N VAL A 151 -26.12 9.35 7.08
CA VAL A 151 -25.58 8.75 8.31
C VAL A 151 -25.04 7.34 8.05
N ILE A 152 -25.68 6.55 7.19
CA ILE A 152 -25.19 5.23 6.77
C ILE A 152 -23.83 5.36 6.06
N ILE A 153 -23.68 6.30 5.12
CA ILE A 153 -22.40 6.51 4.41
C ILE A 153 -21.29 6.85 5.41
N LEU A 154 -21.54 7.78 6.34
CA LEU A 154 -20.58 8.16 7.38
C LEU A 154 -20.24 6.99 8.31
N LEU A 155 -21.25 6.21 8.71
CA LEU A 155 -21.06 5.04 9.57
C LEU A 155 -20.18 4.00 8.87
N PHE A 156 -20.44 3.71 7.60
CA PHE A 156 -19.65 2.74 6.84
C PHE A 156 -18.23 3.26 6.53
N SER A 157 -18.03 4.57 6.40
CA SER A 157 -16.69 5.18 6.40
C SER A 157 -15.92 4.88 7.68
N LEU A 158 -16.55 5.08 8.84
CA LEU A 158 -15.94 4.72 10.12
C LEU A 158 -15.68 3.22 10.27
N ILE A 159 -16.57 2.36 9.73
CA ILE A 159 -16.36 0.90 9.69
C ILE A 159 -15.15 0.55 8.80
N GLY A 160 -14.99 1.19 7.63
CA GLY A 160 -13.83 1.02 6.77
C GLY A 160 -12.52 1.40 7.46
N ILE A 161 -12.50 2.57 8.13
CA ILE A 161 -11.37 3.00 8.96
C ILE A 161 -11.09 2.00 10.08
N ALA A 162 -12.13 1.54 10.77
CA ALA A 162 -12.00 0.59 11.87
C ALA A 162 -11.47 -0.78 11.39
N GLY A 163 -11.83 -1.20 10.17
CA GLY A 163 -11.29 -2.38 9.50
C GLY A 163 -9.77 -2.27 9.32
N SER A 164 -9.30 -1.28 8.56
CA SER A 164 -7.87 -1.04 8.32
C SER A 164 -7.09 -0.88 9.63
N TYR A 165 -7.63 -0.12 10.58
CA TYR A 165 -7.01 0.10 11.88
C TYR A 165 -6.98 -1.17 12.74
N GLY A 166 -8.05 -1.96 12.75
CA GLY A 166 -8.16 -3.19 13.53
C GLY A 166 -7.20 -4.28 13.05
N VAL A 167 -7.08 -4.47 11.74
CA VAL A 167 -6.10 -5.42 11.17
C VAL A 167 -4.67 -4.94 11.43
N ALA A 168 -4.40 -3.63 11.40
CA ALA A 168 -3.11 -3.07 11.77
C ALA A 168 -2.70 -3.40 13.23
N TRP A 169 -3.63 -3.27 14.19
CA TRP A 169 -3.41 -3.68 15.58
C TRP A 169 -3.08 -5.17 15.71
N PHE A 170 -3.81 -6.01 14.98
CA PHE A 170 -3.56 -7.45 14.96
C PHE A 170 -2.18 -7.77 14.40
N GLY A 171 -1.81 -7.15 13.27
CA GLY A 171 -0.50 -7.34 12.61
C GLY A 171 0.67 -7.00 13.51
N ILE A 172 0.66 -5.83 14.16
CA ILE A 172 1.71 -5.44 15.11
C ILE A 172 1.86 -6.45 16.25
N ARG A 173 0.75 -6.93 16.82
CA ARG A 173 0.85 -7.86 17.94
C ARG A 173 1.36 -9.24 17.51
N ILE A 174 0.95 -9.72 16.34
CA ILE A 174 1.48 -10.95 15.73
C ILE A 174 2.99 -10.82 15.50
N ASN A 175 3.43 -9.71 14.90
CA ASN A 175 4.83 -9.49 14.55
C ASN A 175 5.73 -9.35 15.77
N THR A 176 5.28 -8.62 16.79
CA THR A 176 6.01 -8.50 18.08
C THR A 176 6.05 -9.81 18.86
N PHE A 177 5.13 -10.75 18.64
CA PHE A 177 5.36 -12.11 19.11
C PHE A 177 6.39 -12.80 18.22
N ALA A 178 6.18 -12.83 16.92
CA ALA A 178 7.01 -13.58 16.00
C ALA A 178 8.49 -13.17 16.03
N ASN A 179 8.82 -11.88 16.15
CA ASN A 179 10.20 -11.38 16.13
C ASN A 179 11.05 -11.98 17.26
N SER A 180 10.58 -11.94 18.51
CA SER A 180 11.29 -12.46 19.67
C SER A 180 11.39 -13.98 19.68
N ARG A 181 10.39 -14.68 19.14
CA ARG A 181 10.44 -16.14 19.00
C ARG A 181 11.37 -16.58 17.87
N THR A 182 11.46 -15.79 16.80
CA THR A 182 12.41 -16.01 15.71
C THR A 182 13.85 -15.80 16.23
N ALA A 183 14.09 -14.70 16.94
CA ALA A 183 15.38 -14.42 17.59
C ALA A 183 15.80 -15.54 18.56
N PHE A 184 14.86 -16.03 19.37
CA PHE A 184 15.13 -17.13 20.30
C PHE A 184 15.37 -18.47 19.59
N ALA A 185 14.60 -18.77 18.54
CA ALA A 185 14.75 -19.99 17.76
C ALA A 185 16.09 -20.04 17.01
N ALA A 186 16.63 -18.90 16.60
CA ALA A 186 17.94 -18.80 15.95
C ALA A 186 19.09 -19.32 16.84
N LEU A 187 18.97 -19.21 18.17
CA LEU A 187 19.97 -19.71 19.12
C LEU A 187 20.26 -21.21 18.99
N GLY A 188 19.32 -21.98 18.45
CA GLY A 188 19.50 -23.41 18.19
C GLY A 188 20.30 -23.74 16.93
N GLY A 189 20.78 -22.73 16.18
CA GLY A 189 21.62 -22.89 14.98
C GLY A 189 20.93 -23.59 13.80
N LYS A 190 19.60 -23.57 13.74
CA LYS A 190 18.81 -24.24 12.68
C LYS A 190 18.05 -23.22 11.83
N PRO A 191 18.16 -23.26 10.49
CA PRO A 191 17.52 -22.27 9.62
C PRO A 191 16.00 -22.42 9.53
N PHE A 192 15.45 -23.65 9.55
CA PHE A 192 14.02 -23.86 9.29
C PHE A 192 13.08 -23.14 10.28
N PRO A 193 13.29 -23.18 11.61
CA PRO A 193 12.48 -22.39 12.55
C PRO A 193 12.57 -20.88 12.33
N VAL A 194 13.76 -20.39 11.94
CA VAL A 194 14.01 -18.97 11.65
C VAL A 194 13.24 -18.50 10.41
N TYR A 195 13.01 -19.41 9.46
CA TYR A 195 12.12 -19.20 8.30
C TYR A 195 10.62 -19.33 8.65
N ALA A 196 10.25 -20.40 9.36
CA ALA A 196 8.86 -20.81 9.49
C ALA A 196 8.05 -19.88 10.42
N ILE A 197 8.67 -19.31 11.45
CA ILE A 197 7.99 -18.42 12.41
C ILE A 197 7.53 -17.10 11.73
N PRO A 198 8.40 -16.35 11.01
CA PRO A 198 7.98 -15.17 10.28
C PRO A 198 6.93 -15.45 9.22
N LEU A 199 7.08 -16.51 8.43
CA LEU A 199 6.07 -16.85 7.42
C LEU A 199 4.71 -17.19 8.06
N LYS A 200 4.71 -17.95 9.15
CA LYS A 200 3.50 -18.25 9.92
C LYS A 200 2.81 -16.97 10.41
N ALA A 201 3.59 -16.00 10.90
CA ALA A 201 3.09 -14.69 11.30
C ALA A 201 2.44 -13.94 10.13
N GLY A 202 3.13 -13.84 9.00
CA GLY A 202 2.61 -13.20 7.80
C GLY A 202 1.33 -13.85 7.27
N MET A 203 1.26 -15.19 7.23
CA MET A 203 0.05 -15.91 6.81
C MET A 203 -1.12 -15.66 7.75
N SER A 204 -0.88 -15.55 9.05
CA SER A 204 -1.92 -15.19 10.01
C SER A 204 -2.51 -13.80 9.73
N ILE A 205 -1.66 -12.83 9.41
CA ILE A 205 -2.07 -11.46 9.08
C ILE A 205 -2.88 -11.46 7.78
N GLY A 206 -2.34 -12.05 6.71
CA GLY A 206 -2.99 -12.10 5.41
C GLY A 206 -4.35 -12.80 5.42
N MET A 207 -4.45 -13.94 6.12
CA MET A 207 -5.71 -14.68 6.22
C MET A 207 -6.75 -13.90 7.02
N LEU A 208 -6.35 -13.26 8.13
CA LEU A 208 -7.27 -12.44 8.93
C LEU A 208 -7.73 -11.22 8.14
N LEU A 209 -6.81 -10.48 7.51
CA LEU A 209 -7.08 -9.29 6.71
C LEU A 209 -8.15 -9.55 5.66
N VAL A 210 -7.90 -10.51 4.76
CA VAL A 210 -8.81 -10.81 3.64
C VAL A 210 -10.14 -11.36 4.16
N SER A 211 -10.12 -12.10 5.27
CA SER A 211 -11.35 -12.62 5.87
C SER A 211 -12.22 -11.54 6.52
N VAL A 212 -11.63 -10.57 7.25
CA VAL A 212 -12.38 -9.44 7.84
C VAL A 212 -13.00 -8.61 6.72
N GLU A 213 -12.20 -8.24 5.72
CA GLU A 213 -12.64 -7.41 4.61
C GLU A 213 -13.80 -8.09 3.84
N LEU A 214 -13.61 -9.35 3.45
CA LEU A 214 -14.62 -10.10 2.69
C LEU A 214 -15.87 -10.36 3.52
N PHE A 215 -15.72 -10.60 4.83
CA PHE A 215 -16.85 -10.75 5.75
C PHE A 215 -17.70 -9.48 5.81
N LEU A 216 -17.09 -8.31 5.90
CA LEU A 216 -17.80 -7.03 5.92
C LEU A 216 -18.53 -6.79 4.60
N MET A 217 -17.89 -7.04 3.46
CA MET A 217 -18.53 -6.90 2.15
C MET A 217 -19.67 -7.89 1.91
N LEU A 218 -19.51 -9.16 2.32
CA LEU A 218 -20.60 -10.15 2.28
C LEU A 218 -21.75 -9.75 3.21
N CYS A 219 -21.46 -9.18 4.37
CA CYS A 219 -22.50 -8.67 5.25
C CYS A 219 -23.31 -7.54 4.59
N ILE A 220 -22.63 -6.63 3.87
CA ILE A 220 -23.30 -5.58 3.07
C ILE A 220 -24.20 -6.23 2.01
N LEU A 221 -23.70 -7.20 1.23
CA LEU A 221 -24.48 -7.84 0.17
C LEU A 221 -25.68 -8.67 0.65
N LEU A 222 -25.55 -9.37 1.78
CA LEU A 222 -26.51 -10.41 2.18
C LEU A 222 -27.58 -9.92 3.17
N PHE A 223 -27.25 -8.89 3.97
CA PHE A 223 -28.07 -8.44 5.08
C PHE A 223 -28.54 -6.99 4.96
N ILE A 224 -27.85 -6.15 4.18
CA ILE A 224 -28.31 -4.78 3.94
C ILE A 224 -29.30 -4.78 2.75
N PRO A 225 -30.44 -4.08 2.85
CA PRO A 225 -31.34 -3.90 1.73
C PRO A 225 -30.62 -3.33 0.50
N GLY A 226 -30.94 -3.85 -0.69
CA GLY A 226 -30.21 -3.56 -1.92
C GLY A 226 -30.18 -2.08 -2.31
N ASP A 227 -31.16 -1.30 -1.85
CA ASP A 227 -31.28 0.16 -2.05
C ASP A 227 -30.38 1.00 -1.14
N TYR A 228 -29.85 0.43 -0.06
CA TYR A 228 -28.84 1.07 0.80
C TYR A 228 -27.44 0.50 0.58
N ALA A 229 -27.30 -0.65 -0.10
CA ALA A 229 -26.02 -1.31 -0.31
C ALA A 229 -24.99 -0.43 -1.03
N GLY A 230 -25.40 0.33 -2.06
CA GLY A 230 -24.51 1.29 -2.74
C GLY A 230 -23.93 2.35 -1.80
N ALA A 231 -24.78 2.93 -0.94
CA ALA A 231 -24.38 3.90 0.09
C ALA A 231 -23.40 3.29 1.13
N CYS A 232 -23.59 2.02 1.49
CA CYS A 232 -22.66 1.32 2.37
C CYS A 232 -21.30 1.09 1.70
N PHE A 233 -21.27 0.65 0.44
CA PHE A 233 -20.01 0.39 -0.28
C PHE A 233 -19.19 1.65 -0.49
N ILE A 234 -19.82 2.76 -0.88
CA ILE A 234 -19.08 4.02 -1.09
C ILE A 234 -18.52 4.55 0.23
N GLY A 235 -19.30 4.51 1.31
CA GLY A 235 -18.83 4.89 2.64
C GLY A 235 -17.64 4.03 3.06
N PHE A 236 -17.80 2.71 2.96
CA PHE A 236 -16.76 1.74 3.29
C PHE A 236 -15.46 1.96 2.49
N ALA A 237 -15.56 2.11 1.17
CA ALA A 237 -14.43 2.35 0.28
C ALA A 237 -13.68 3.66 0.58
N ILE A 238 -14.41 4.74 0.86
CA ILE A 238 -13.81 6.02 1.25
C ILE A 238 -13.05 5.89 2.58
N GLY A 239 -13.67 5.24 3.56
CA GLY A 239 -13.09 5.06 4.90
C GLY A 239 -11.84 4.18 4.90
N GLU A 240 -11.89 3.03 4.22
CA GLU A 240 -10.73 2.14 4.11
C GLU A 240 -9.56 2.81 3.38
N SER A 241 -9.83 3.55 2.29
CA SER A 241 -8.82 4.34 1.57
C SER A 241 -8.20 5.45 2.41
N LEU A 242 -9.00 6.18 3.19
CA LEU A 242 -8.46 7.17 4.12
C LEU A 242 -7.58 6.52 5.18
N GLY A 243 -8.06 5.44 5.80
CA GLY A 243 -7.32 4.69 6.82
C GLY A 243 -5.98 4.18 6.29
N ALA A 244 -5.98 3.54 5.11
CA ALA A 244 -4.78 3.04 4.47
C ALA A 244 -3.80 4.15 4.07
N ALA A 245 -4.27 5.23 3.43
CA ALA A 245 -3.43 6.36 3.06
C ALA A 245 -2.74 6.97 4.28
N ALA A 246 -3.50 7.23 5.35
CA ALA A 246 -2.96 7.79 6.58
C ALA A 246 -1.95 6.88 7.27
N LEU A 247 -2.29 5.59 7.45
CA LEU A 247 -1.41 4.63 8.10
C LEU A 247 -0.14 4.35 7.28
N ARG A 248 -0.25 4.23 5.95
CA ARG A 248 0.90 3.98 5.06
C ARG A 248 1.83 5.17 4.98
N ILE A 249 1.32 6.38 4.75
CA ILE A 249 2.14 7.59 4.61
C ILE A 249 2.78 7.95 5.96
N ALA A 250 1.98 8.05 7.03
CA ALA A 250 2.51 8.41 8.34
C ALA A 250 3.41 7.31 8.91
N GLY A 251 3.08 6.04 8.66
CA GLY A 251 3.91 4.88 9.01
C GLY A 251 5.26 4.95 8.30
N GLY A 252 5.28 5.08 6.97
CA GLY A 252 6.49 5.20 6.16
C GLY A 252 7.39 6.37 6.60
N ILE A 253 6.80 7.56 6.80
CA ILE A 253 7.57 8.71 7.29
C ILE A 253 8.15 8.41 8.68
N PHE A 254 7.36 7.80 9.58
CA PHE A 254 7.82 7.46 10.92
C PHE A 254 9.01 6.49 10.88
N THR A 255 8.88 5.35 10.18
CA THR A 255 9.93 4.31 10.15
C THR A 255 11.22 4.88 9.62
N LYS A 256 11.20 5.57 8.48
CA LYS A 256 12.44 6.07 7.87
C LYS A 256 13.06 7.26 8.61
N ILE A 257 12.31 7.99 9.44
CA ILE A 257 12.92 8.94 10.38
C ILE A 257 13.73 8.19 11.45
N ALA A 258 13.17 7.10 11.97
CA ALA A 258 13.78 6.32 13.03
C ALA A 258 15.00 5.54 12.52
N ASP A 259 14.85 4.85 11.39
CA ASP A 259 15.87 4.05 10.68
C ASP A 259 17.10 4.90 10.37
N ILE A 260 16.98 5.94 9.53
CA ILE A 260 18.09 6.87 9.22
C ILE A 260 18.66 7.50 10.50
N GLY A 261 17.80 7.79 11.48
CA GLY A 261 18.20 8.33 12.78
C GLY A 261 19.14 7.39 13.55
N ALA A 262 18.82 6.10 13.57
CA ALA A 262 19.59 5.05 14.21
C ALA A 262 20.83 4.68 13.39
N ASP A 263 20.69 4.50 12.07
CA ASP A 263 21.71 4.01 11.17
C ASP A 263 22.87 4.99 10.94
N LEU A 264 22.59 6.30 10.92
CA LEU A 264 23.67 7.29 10.85
C LEU A 264 24.61 7.22 12.06
N MET A 265 24.20 6.61 13.19
CA MET A 265 25.08 6.41 14.34
C MET A 265 26.18 5.39 14.06
N LYS A 266 25.95 4.43 13.13
CA LYS A 266 26.98 3.49 12.66
C LYS A 266 28.18 4.23 12.10
N ILE A 267 27.94 5.31 11.34
CA ILE A 267 29.01 6.11 10.73
C ILE A 267 29.60 7.09 11.74
N VAL A 268 28.76 7.75 12.54
CA VAL A 268 29.21 8.81 13.46
C VAL A 268 30.03 8.24 14.62
N PHE A 269 29.61 7.10 15.17
CA PHE A 269 30.19 6.52 16.39
C PHE A 269 30.88 5.17 16.16
N ASN A 270 30.87 4.64 14.93
CA ASN A 270 31.46 3.34 14.59
C ASN A 270 30.95 2.18 15.47
N ILE A 271 29.64 2.18 15.73
CA ILE A 271 28.94 1.14 16.50
C ILE A 271 28.30 0.10 15.57
N LYS A 272 27.93 -1.06 16.12
CA LYS A 272 27.19 -2.10 15.40
C LYS A 272 25.77 -1.62 15.04
N GLU A 273 25.18 -2.26 14.04
CA GLU A 273 23.73 -2.21 13.78
C GLU A 273 22.97 -2.68 15.02
N ASP A 274 21.87 -2.00 15.34
CA ASP A 274 21.00 -2.29 16.48
C ASP A 274 21.70 -2.31 17.86
N ASP A 275 22.74 -1.50 18.04
CA ASP A 275 23.42 -1.39 19.32
C ASP A 275 22.46 -0.99 20.45
N ALA A 276 22.39 -1.79 21.51
CA ALA A 276 21.49 -1.58 22.63
C ALA A 276 21.67 -0.22 23.33
N ARG A 277 22.81 0.45 23.15
CA ARG A 277 23.09 1.79 23.69
C ARG A 277 22.52 2.92 22.84
N ASN A 278 22.10 2.65 21.61
CA ASN A 278 21.49 3.62 20.72
C ASN A 278 19.99 3.75 21.03
N PRO A 279 19.51 4.91 21.55
CA PRO A 279 18.09 5.08 21.88
C PRO A 279 17.17 5.03 20.66
N GLY A 280 17.70 5.19 19.44
CA GLY A 280 16.95 5.15 18.18
C GLY A 280 16.45 3.76 17.78
N VAL A 281 17.11 2.68 18.21
CA VAL A 281 16.81 1.31 17.72
C VAL A 281 15.39 0.86 18.12
N ILE A 282 14.91 1.22 19.30
CA ILE A 282 13.51 0.92 19.69
C ILE A 282 12.52 1.67 18.80
N ALA A 283 12.84 2.91 18.41
CA ALA A 283 11.99 3.68 17.50
C ALA A 283 12.00 3.07 16.09
N ASP A 284 13.14 2.54 15.67
CA ASP A 284 13.31 1.84 14.40
C ASP A 284 12.45 0.58 14.35
N CYS A 285 12.57 -0.31 15.35
CA CYS A 285 11.70 -1.48 15.47
C CYS A 285 10.21 -1.12 15.55
N THR A 286 9.89 -0.01 16.25
CA THR A 286 8.52 0.52 16.28
C THR A 286 8.06 0.93 14.87
N GLY A 287 8.99 1.47 14.10
CA GLY A 287 8.84 1.88 12.72
C GLY A 287 8.55 0.70 11.80
N ASP A 288 9.32 -0.38 11.86
CA ASP A 288 9.07 -1.54 10.98
C ASP A 288 7.69 -2.13 11.21
N ASN A 289 7.24 -2.12 12.47
CA ASN A 289 5.86 -2.48 12.80
C ASN A 289 4.85 -1.45 12.28
N ALA A 290 5.10 -0.15 12.45
CA ALA A 290 4.18 0.93 12.10
C ALA A 290 4.08 1.26 10.59
N GLY A 291 5.16 1.10 9.85
CA GLY A 291 5.27 1.42 8.43
C GLY A 291 5.29 0.16 7.57
N ASP A 292 6.20 -0.77 7.88
CA ASP A 292 6.49 -1.91 7.01
C ASP A 292 5.58 -3.11 7.26
N SER A 293 4.93 -3.19 8.42
CA SER A 293 3.90 -4.19 8.73
C SER A 293 2.49 -3.61 8.65
N VAL A 294 2.21 -2.52 9.37
CA VAL A 294 0.88 -1.89 9.34
C VAL A 294 0.55 -1.33 7.98
N GLY A 295 1.54 -0.76 7.30
CA GLY A 295 1.37 -0.19 5.98
C GLY A 295 0.80 -1.20 4.97
N PRO A 296 1.47 -2.32 4.67
CA PRO A 296 0.94 -3.31 3.73
C PRO A 296 -0.36 -3.95 4.20
N THR A 297 -0.55 -4.07 5.51
CA THR A 297 -1.78 -4.62 6.08
C THR A 297 -2.98 -3.70 5.82
N ALA A 298 -2.85 -2.40 6.07
CA ALA A 298 -3.91 -1.44 5.82
C ALA A 298 -4.13 -1.20 4.31
N ASP A 299 -3.03 -1.09 3.55
CA ASP A 299 -3.04 -0.98 2.08
C ASP A 299 -3.65 -2.23 1.44
N GLY A 300 -3.33 -3.42 1.95
CA GLY A 300 -3.94 -4.67 1.54
C GLY A 300 -5.45 -4.63 1.75
N PHE A 301 -5.92 -4.34 2.97
CA PHE A 301 -7.35 -4.27 3.29
C PHE A 301 -8.11 -3.37 2.30
N GLU A 302 -7.60 -2.16 2.10
CA GLU A 302 -8.11 -1.20 1.13
C GLU A 302 -8.09 -1.72 -0.31
N THR A 303 -7.00 -2.36 -0.74
CA THR A 303 -6.87 -2.88 -2.10
C THR A 303 -7.96 -3.92 -2.40
N TYR A 304 -8.25 -4.79 -1.43
CA TYR A 304 -9.30 -5.83 -1.55
C TYR A 304 -10.71 -5.23 -1.60
N GLY A 305 -11.00 -4.28 -0.71
CA GLY A 305 -12.29 -3.60 -0.64
C GLY A 305 -12.56 -2.79 -1.90
N VAL A 306 -11.67 -1.84 -2.21
CA VAL A 306 -11.81 -0.91 -3.33
C VAL A 306 -11.90 -1.62 -4.67
N THR A 307 -11.07 -2.65 -4.91
CA THR A 307 -11.15 -3.42 -6.16
C THR A 307 -12.49 -4.18 -6.25
N GLY A 308 -13.00 -4.66 -5.11
CA GLY A 308 -14.34 -5.26 -5.02
C GLY A 308 -15.45 -4.27 -5.37
N VAL A 309 -15.45 -3.11 -4.72
CA VAL A 309 -16.42 -2.03 -4.94
C VAL A 309 -16.37 -1.53 -6.39
N ALA A 310 -15.18 -1.38 -6.97
CA ALA A 310 -15.00 -1.01 -8.37
C ALA A 310 -15.66 -2.00 -9.34
N LEU A 311 -15.48 -3.31 -9.11
CA LEU A 311 -16.10 -4.35 -9.93
C LEU A 311 -17.62 -4.44 -9.72
N ILE A 312 -18.11 -4.28 -8.49
CA ILE A 312 -19.56 -4.22 -8.21
C ILE A 312 -20.17 -3.05 -8.97
N ALA A 313 -19.59 -1.85 -8.82
CA ALA A 313 -20.07 -0.65 -9.51
C ALA A 313 -20.05 -0.85 -11.03
N PHE A 314 -18.96 -1.39 -11.58
CA PHE A 314 -18.86 -1.68 -13.00
C PHE A 314 -19.95 -2.65 -13.46
N ILE A 315 -20.16 -3.78 -12.76
CA ILE A 315 -21.17 -4.78 -13.13
C ILE A 315 -22.57 -4.15 -13.13
N LEU A 316 -22.92 -3.39 -12.09
CA LEU A 316 -24.24 -2.79 -11.96
C LEU A 316 -24.52 -1.69 -13.00
N VAL A 317 -23.48 -0.99 -13.47
CA VAL A 317 -23.62 0.10 -14.45
C VAL A 317 -23.48 -0.40 -15.89
N ALA A 318 -22.53 -1.30 -16.16
CA ALA A 318 -22.16 -1.67 -17.53
C ALA A 318 -22.92 -2.88 -18.06
N VAL A 319 -23.44 -3.76 -17.20
CA VAL A 319 -24.23 -4.94 -17.58
C VAL A 319 -25.70 -4.60 -17.52
N LYS A 320 -26.43 -4.79 -18.61
CA LYS A 320 -27.84 -4.37 -18.70
C LYS A 320 -28.83 -5.38 -18.13
N ASP A 321 -28.48 -6.67 -18.14
CA ASP A 321 -29.39 -7.76 -17.80
C ASP A 321 -29.26 -8.17 -16.32
N PRO A 322 -30.29 -7.97 -15.46
CA PRO A 322 -30.19 -8.23 -14.02
C PRO A 322 -29.80 -9.67 -13.63
N PRO A 323 -30.29 -10.75 -14.27
CA PRO A 323 -29.82 -12.11 -13.99
C PRO A 323 -28.31 -12.29 -14.26
N VAL A 324 -27.78 -11.65 -15.32
CA VAL A 324 -26.34 -11.67 -15.62
C VAL A 324 -25.55 -10.89 -14.57
N GLN A 325 -26.08 -9.74 -14.10
CA GLN A 325 -25.47 -9.00 -12.98
C GLN A 325 -25.34 -9.89 -11.75
N VAL A 326 -26.43 -10.56 -11.34
CA VAL A 326 -26.42 -11.48 -10.19
C VAL A 326 -25.41 -12.61 -10.40
N GLN A 327 -25.36 -13.20 -11.60
CA GLN A 327 -24.40 -14.27 -11.89
C GLN A 327 -22.95 -13.82 -11.76
N LEU A 328 -22.60 -12.65 -12.29
CA LEU A 328 -21.25 -12.10 -12.20
C LEU A 328 -20.90 -11.68 -10.77
N LEU A 329 -21.84 -11.08 -10.03
CA LEU A 329 -21.64 -10.68 -8.63
C LEU A 329 -21.38 -11.90 -7.73
N VAL A 330 -22.22 -12.94 -7.84
CA VAL A 330 -22.00 -14.19 -7.08
C VAL A 330 -20.66 -14.81 -7.47
N TRP A 331 -20.33 -14.85 -8.77
CA TRP A 331 -19.07 -15.39 -9.25
C TRP A 331 -17.83 -14.68 -8.69
N ILE A 332 -17.76 -13.34 -8.74
CA ILE A 332 -16.58 -12.63 -8.21
C ILE A 332 -16.43 -12.82 -6.70
N PHE A 333 -17.53 -12.86 -5.94
CA PHE A 333 -17.45 -13.08 -4.49
C PHE A 333 -17.08 -14.53 -4.15
N LEU A 334 -17.58 -15.50 -4.90
CA LEU A 334 -17.14 -16.90 -4.76
C LEU A 334 -15.65 -17.04 -5.08
N MET A 335 -15.13 -16.35 -6.09
CA MET A 335 -13.69 -16.34 -6.37
C MET A 335 -12.89 -15.82 -5.17
N ARG A 336 -13.33 -14.74 -4.52
CA ARG A 336 -12.67 -14.21 -3.30
C ARG A 336 -12.70 -15.20 -2.14
N ILE A 337 -13.82 -15.90 -1.96
CA ILE A 337 -13.95 -16.95 -0.95
C ILE A 337 -12.94 -18.07 -1.23
N LEU A 338 -12.83 -18.50 -2.49
CA LEU A 338 -11.89 -19.54 -2.91
C LEU A 338 -10.43 -19.12 -2.72
N MET A 339 -10.08 -17.85 -2.90
CA MET A 339 -8.71 -17.35 -2.67
C MET A 339 -8.22 -17.59 -1.23
N ILE A 340 -9.11 -17.52 -0.23
CA ILE A 340 -8.77 -17.84 1.17
C ILE A 340 -8.40 -19.33 1.30
N LEU A 341 -9.18 -20.20 0.66
CA LEU A 341 -8.95 -21.65 0.69
C LEU A 341 -7.70 -22.05 -0.08
N THR A 342 -7.48 -21.50 -1.28
CA THR A 342 -6.29 -21.80 -2.10
C THR A 342 -5.01 -21.32 -1.41
N SER A 343 -5.04 -20.14 -0.79
CA SER A 343 -3.89 -19.61 -0.04
C SER A 343 -3.59 -20.43 1.21
N GLY A 344 -4.60 -20.76 2.02
CA GLY A 344 -4.43 -21.61 3.20
C GLY A 344 -3.92 -23.02 2.84
N GLY A 345 -4.51 -23.65 1.81
CA GLY A 345 -4.09 -24.96 1.35
C GLY A 345 -2.67 -24.96 0.78
N SER A 346 -2.31 -23.95 -0.02
CA SER A 346 -0.97 -23.83 -0.59
C SER A 346 0.09 -23.56 0.49
N TYR A 347 -0.23 -22.76 1.51
CA TYR A 347 0.64 -22.57 2.67
C TYR A 347 0.92 -23.88 3.41
N LEU A 348 -0.12 -24.66 3.74
CA LEU A 348 0.04 -25.93 4.45
C LEU A 348 0.87 -26.93 3.63
N LEU A 349 0.64 -27.00 2.32
CA LEU A 349 1.41 -27.86 1.42
C LEU A 349 2.87 -27.41 1.33
N ASN A 350 3.12 -26.10 1.16
CA ASN A 350 4.47 -25.55 1.11
C ASN A 350 5.22 -25.80 2.42
N GLU A 351 4.56 -25.66 3.57
CA GLU A 351 5.15 -25.93 4.88
C GLU A 351 5.58 -27.40 5.01
N VAL A 352 4.76 -28.34 4.55
CA VAL A 352 5.11 -29.78 4.55
C VAL A 352 6.32 -30.04 3.65
N MET A 353 6.35 -29.45 2.45
CA MET A 353 7.46 -29.59 1.50
C MET A 353 8.76 -28.98 2.04
N ALA A 354 8.68 -27.75 2.57
CA ALA A 354 9.83 -27.03 3.13
C ALA A 354 10.36 -27.76 4.37
N ARG A 355 9.49 -28.25 5.25
CA ARG A 355 9.89 -29.03 6.43
C ARG A 355 10.57 -30.33 6.03
N GLY A 356 10.02 -31.06 5.06
CA GLY A 356 10.63 -32.29 4.55
C GLY A 356 12.04 -32.08 3.98
N ARG A 357 12.29 -30.91 3.37
CA ARG A 357 13.59 -30.56 2.76
C ARG A 357 14.60 -29.96 3.73
N TYR A 358 14.16 -29.10 4.66
CA TYR A 358 15.05 -28.25 5.44
C TYR A 358 15.05 -28.49 6.95
N ALA A 359 14.18 -29.35 7.51
CA ALA A 359 14.11 -29.56 8.97
C ALA A 359 15.43 -30.02 9.61
N GLY A 360 16.24 -30.79 8.87
CA GLY A 360 17.58 -31.23 9.29
C GLY A 360 18.74 -30.54 8.59
N ALA A 361 18.47 -29.54 7.74
CA ALA A 361 19.51 -28.87 6.96
C ALA A 361 20.28 -27.86 7.82
N ALA A 362 21.61 -27.84 7.68
CA ALA A 362 22.46 -26.85 8.34
C ALA A 362 22.46 -25.48 7.62
N ARG A 363 22.03 -25.45 6.36
CA ARG A 363 21.91 -24.23 5.54
C ARG A 363 20.63 -24.27 4.72
N MET A 364 20.10 -23.09 4.43
CA MET A 364 18.85 -22.92 3.71
C MET A 364 18.88 -21.61 2.94
N ASN A 365 18.52 -21.63 1.67
CA ASN A 365 18.19 -20.40 0.98
C ASN A 365 16.77 -19.99 1.42
N PHE A 366 16.67 -18.91 2.19
CA PHE A 366 15.41 -18.38 2.71
C PHE A 366 14.45 -17.88 1.61
N GLU A 367 14.96 -17.47 0.45
CA GLU A 367 14.14 -17.02 -0.68
C GLU A 367 13.42 -18.17 -1.41
N ALA A 368 14.01 -19.38 -1.41
CA ALA A 368 13.51 -20.52 -2.17
C ALA A 368 12.10 -20.98 -1.76
N PRO A 369 11.79 -21.21 -0.47
CA PRO A 369 10.46 -21.66 -0.07
C PRO A 369 9.41 -20.54 -0.11
N LEU A 370 9.81 -19.25 -0.05
CA LEU A 370 8.93 -18.11 -0.28
C LEU A 370 8.54 -18.04 -1.77
N THR A 371 9.51 -18.19 -2.67
CA THR A 371 9.27 -18.29 -4.12
C THR A 371 8.36 -19.47 -4.44
N SER A 372 8.63 -20.64 -3.86
CA SER A 372 7.81 -21.85 -3.99
C SER A 372 6.35 -21.60 -3.59
N LEU A 373 6.12 -20.91 -2.46
CA LEU A 373 4.78 -20.58 -2.00
C LEU A 373 4.02 -19.70 -3.00
N VAL A 374 4.66 -18.66 -3.54
CA VAL A 374 4.05 -17.77 -4.54
C VAL A 374 3.66 -18.54 -5.80
N TRP A 375 4.56 -19.34 -6.36
CA TRP A 375 4.27 -20.15 -7.56
C TRP A 375 3.22 -21.23 -7.32
N LEU A 376 3.33 -21.95 -6.20
CA LEU A 376 2.37 -22.98 -5.82
C LEU A 376 0.96 -22.38 -5.72
N THR A 377 0.83 -21.27 -4.99
CA THR A 377 -0.47 -20.60 -4.80
C THR A 377 -1.00 -20.06 -6.13
N SER A 378 -0.13 -19.55 -7.01
CA SER A 378 -0.53 -19.09 -8.35
C SER A 378 -1.14 -20.22 -9.17
N ILE A 379 -0.45 -21.37 -9.24
CA ILE A 379 -0.89 -22.53 -10.01
C ILE A 379 -2.21 -23.06 -9.46
N VAL A 380 -2.30 -23.22 -8.13
CA VAL A 380 -3.53 -23.70 -7.46
C VAL A 380 -4.68 -22.72 -7.71
N SER A 381 -4.47 -21.41 -7.52
CA SER A 381 -5.49 -20.39 -7.76
C SER A 381 -5.94 -20.35 -9.22
N VAL A 382 -5.04 -20.50 -10.20
CA VAL A 382 -5.40 -20.57 -11.63
C VAL A 382 -6.26 -21.80 -11.91
N VAL A 383 -5.87 -22.99 -11.46
CA VAL A 383 -6.64 -24.22 -11.65
C VAL A 383 -8.04 -24.08 -11.06
N VAL A 384 -8.13 -23.61 -9.81
CA VAL A 384 -9.41 -23.38 -9.12
C VAL A 384 -10.25 -22.32 -9.83
N THR A 385 -9.64 -21.27 -10.36
CA THR A 385 -10.36 -20.23 -11.13
C THR A 385 -11.03 -20.80 -12.37
N TYR A 386 -10.35 -21.65 -13.15
CA TYR A 386 -10.98 -22.27 -14.33
C TYR A 386 -12.10 -23.22 -13.94
N VAL A 387 -11.89 -24.07 -12.92
CA VAL A 387 -12.90 -25.03 -12.45
C VAL A 387 -14.14 -24.31 -11.90
N ALA A 388 -13.94 -23.30 -11.04
CA ALA A 388 -15.03 -22.55 -10.45
C ALA A 388 -15.77 -21.70 -11.48
N SER A 389 -15.07 -21.08 -12.43
CA SER A 389 -15.74 -20.34 -13.51
C SER A 389 -16.56 -21.26 -14.41
N TYR A 390 -16.05 -22.45 -14.74
CA TYR A 390 -16.83 -23.44 -15.49
C TYR A 390 -18.13 -23.81 -14.76
N ALA A 391 -18.03 -24.05 -13.45
CA ALA A 391 -19.19 -24.41 -12.62
C ALA A 391 -20.20 -23.26 -12.43
N LEU A 392 -19.73 -22.02 -12.32
CA LEU A 392 -20.57 -20.86 -11.95
C LEU A 392 -21.08 -20.06 -13.14
N VAL A 393 -20.26 -19.89 -14.18
CA VAL A 393 -20.57 -19.05 -15.35
C VAL A 393 -20.42 -19.79 -16.69
N GLY A 394 -20.39 -21.13 -16.65
CA GLY A 394 -20.28 -21.98 -17.84
C GLY A 394 -21.45 -21.85 -18.82
N GLY A 395 -22.64 -21.52 -18.34
CA GLY A 395 -23.84 -21.28 -19.16
C GLY A 395 -24.02 -19.83 -19.62
N LEU A 396 -23.11 -18.92 -19.27
CA LEU A 396 -23.24 -17.50 -19.58
C LEU A 396 -22.96 -17.23 -21.06
N GLY A 397 -23.79 -16.40 -21.70
CA GLY A 397 -23.61 -15.96 -23.09
C GLY A 397 -23.62 -17.13 -24.09
N ASP A 398 -22.54 -17.28 -24.85
CA ASP A 398 -22.34 -18.36 -25.84
C ASP A 398 -21.83 -19.68 -25.23
N GLY A 399 -21.80 -19.79 -23.90
CA GLY A 399 -21.26 -20.95 -23.18
C GLY A 399 -19.73 -21.00 -23.13
N SER A 400 -19.04 -19.99 -23.65
CA SER A 400 -17.57 -19.94 -23.70
C SER A 400 -16.97 -18.82 -22.82
N LEU A 401 -17.81 -18.03 -22.14
CA LEU A 401 -17.35 -16.93 -21.30
C LEU A 401 -16.56 -17.37 -20.07
N TRP A 402 -16.82 -18.56 -19.53
CA TRP A 402 -16.13 -19.06 -18.34
C TRP A 402 -14.61 -19.11 -18.51
N TRP A 403 -14.10 -19.58 -19.65
CA TRP A 403 -12.66 -19.66 -19.87
C TRP A 403 -12.09 -18.28 -20.21
N LYS A 404 -12.83 -17.43 -20.94
CA LYS A 404 -12.41 -16.06 -21.27
C LYS A 404 -12.20 -15.24 -20.00
N LEU A 405 -13.18 -15.23 -19.11
CA LEU A 405 -13.11 -14.56 -17.81
C LEU A 405 -12.01 -15.17 -16.92
N SER A 406 -11.85 -16.49 -16.93
CA SER A 406 -10.76 -17.16 -16.21
C SER A 406 -9.38 -16.79 -16.74
N THR A 407 -9.20 -16.69 -18.06
CA THR A 407 -7.94 -16.25 -18.68
C THR A 407 -7.59 -14.82 -18.27
N VAL A 408 -8.58 -13.93 -18.24
CA VAL A 408 -8.38 -12.54 -17.80
C VAL A 408 -7.94 -12.48 -16.33
N ILE A 409 -8.62 -13.18 -15.42
CA ILE A 409 -8.20 -13.27 -14.01
C ILE A 409 -6.80 -13.89 -13.91
N THR A 410 -6.51 -14.92 -14.71
CA THR A 410 -5.21 -15.59 -14.76
C THR A 410 -4.08 -14.63 -15.14
N CYS A 411 -4.30 -13.69 -16.07
CA CYS A 411 -3.31 -12.66 -16.37
C CYS A 411 -2.93 -11.85 -15.11
N GLY A 412 -3.91 -11.53 -14.27
CA GLY A 412 -3.66 -10.87 -12.98
C GLY A 412 -2.96 -11.78 -11.98
N THR A 413 -3.41 -13.03 -11.82
CA THR A 413 -2.80 -13.98 -10.87
C THR A 413 -1.36 -14.29 -11.24
N LEU A 414 -1.07 -14.45 -12.53
CA LEU A 414 0.30 -14.61 -13.02
C LEU A 414 1.15 -13.36 -12.82
N ALA A 415 0.57 -12.15 -12.84
CA ALA A 415 1.30 -10.94 -12.50
C ALA A 415 1.89 -11.04 -11.08
N GLY A 416 1.13 -11.59 -10.13
CA GLY A 416 1.58 -11.86 -8.76
C GLY A 416 2.73 -12.87 -8.65
N ALA A 417 2.98 -13.69 -9.67
CA ALA A 417 4.14 -14.60 -9.73
C ALA A 417 5.30 -14.04 -10.54
N ILE A 418 5.00 -13.44 -11.69
CA ILE A 418 6.00 -13.00 -12.68
C ILE A 418 6.68 -11.71 -12.21
N ILE A 419 5.92 -10.74 -11.67
CA ILE A 419 6.49 -9.46 -11.21
C ILE A 419 7.55 -9.68 -10.13
N PRO A 420 7.33 -10.51 -9.08
CA PRO A 420 8.38 -10.86 -8.13
C PRO A 420 9.66 -11.42 -8.76
N GLU A 421 9.56 -12.30 -9.76
CA GLU A 421 10.74 -12.83 -10.45
C GLU A 421 11.53 -11.73 -11.16
N PHE A 422 10.83 -10.81 -11.84
CA PHE A 422 11.48 -9.66 -12.48
C PHE A 422 12.10 -8.71 -11.45
N VAL A 423 11.46 -8.47 -10.31
CA VAL A 423 12.02 -7.64 -9.24
C VAL A 423 13.32 -8.24 -8.69
N LYS A 424 13.35 -9.57 -8.44
CA LYS A 424 14.55 -10.26 -7.95
C LYS A 424 15.77 -10.07 -8.85
N ILE A 425 15.59 -9.93 -10.16
CA ILE A 425 16.67 -9.64 -11.12
C ILE A 425 17.39 -8.33 -10.76
N PHE A 426 16.72 -7.37 -10.13
CA PHE A 426 17.29 -6.07 -9.78
C PHE A 426 17.59 -5.91 -8.29
N THR A 427 16.96 -6.69 -7.41
CA THR A 427 17.01 -6.46 -5.97
C THR A 427 17.62 -7.60 -5.15
N SER A 428 17.60 -8.86 -5.59
CA SER A 428 18.13 -9.98 -4.78
C SER A 428 19.63 -9.81 -4.53
N THR A 429 20.15 -10.34 -3.41
CA THR A 429 21.60 -10.38 -3.13
C THR A 429 22.39 -11.18 -4.18
N THR A 430 21.71 -12.05 -4.95
CA THR A 430 22.30 -12.81 -6.07
C THR A 430 22.21 -12.11 -7.43
N SER A 431 21.58 -10.93 -7.48
CA SER A 431 21.40 -10.13 -8.70
C SER A 431 22.73 -9.56 -9.22
N ALA A 432 22.93 -9.61 -10.54
CA ALA A 432 24.02 -8.90 -11.19
C ALA A 432 23.96 -7.38 -10.99
N HIS A 433 22.76 -6.78 -10.93
CA HIS A 433 22.60 -5.35 -10.69
C HIS A 433 23.03 -4.96 -9.28
N VAL A 434 22.67 -5.74 -8.26
CA VAL A 434 23.09 -5.47 -6.87
C VAL A 434 24.59 -5.66 -6.71
N ARG A 435 25.18 -6.65 -7.39
CA ARG A 435 26.64 -6.83 -7.43
C ARG A 435 27.35 -5.65 -8.07
N GLU A 436 26.78 -5.10 -9.14
CA GLU A 436 27.30 -3.89 -9.78
C GLU A 436 27.24 -2.67 -8.84
N VAL A 437 26.23 -2.56 -7.99
CA VAL A 437 26.16 -1.50 -6.96
C VAL A 437 27.32 -1.62 -5.96
N VAL A 438 27.67 -2.84 -5.54
CA VAL A 438 28.81 -3.09 -4.65
C VAL A 438 30.15 -2.77 -5.34
N ILE A 439 30.32 -3.18 -6.61
CA ILE A 439 31.53 -2.87 -7.40
C ILE A 439 31.67 -1.35 -7.58
N SER A 440 30.59 -0.68 -7.99
CA SER A 440 30.55 0.77 -8.14
C SER A 440 30.90 1.50 -6.85
N ALA A 441 30.39 1.02 -5.70
CA ALA A 441 30.73 1.56 -4.39
C ALA A 441 32.21 1.41 -4.04
N ARG A 442 32.83 0.29 -4.43
CA ARG A 442 34.26 0.02 -4.19
C ARG A 442 35.14 0.94 -5.04
N GLU A 443 34.78 1.16 -6.30
CA GLU A 443 35.59 1.94 -7.24
C GLU A 443 35.41 3.46 -7.09
N GLY A 444 34.24 3.94 -6.67
CA GLY A 444 33.96 5.39 -6.62
C GLY A 444 33.11 5.85 -5.43
N GLY A 445 33.04 5.05 -4.37
CA GLY A 445 32.37 5.41 -3.12
C GLY A 445 30.87 5.68 -3.28
N ALA A 446 30.34 6.50 -2.38
CA ALA A 446 28.90 6.76 -2.30
C ALA A 446 28.31 7.36 -3.59
N SER A 447 29.07 8.17 -4.34
CA SER A 447 28.56 8.78 -5.58
C SER A 447 28.26 7.73 -6.65
N LEU A 448 29.18 6.79 -6.91
CA LEU A 448 28.96 5.74 -7.89
C LEU A 448 27.96 4.69 -7.38
N ASN A 449 27.94 4.44 -6.07
CA ASN A 449 26.91 3.60 -5.45
C ASN A 449 25.49 4.14 -5.74
N ILE A 450 25.24 5.43 -5.50
CA ILE A 450 23.95 6.08 -5.78
C ILE A 450 23.63 6.01 -7.28
N LEU A 451 24.59 6.31 -8.16
CA LEU A 451 24.33 6.24 -9.61
C LEU A 451 23.99 4.80 -10.05
N SER A 452 24.63 3.78 -9.49
CA SER A 452 24.38 2.39 -9.83
C SER A 452 22.98 1.91 -9.39
N GLY A 453 22.54 2.24 -8.18
CA GLY A 453 21.17 1.92 -7.75
C GLY A 453 20.10 2.71 -8.53
N PHE A 454 20.39 3.95 -8.92
CA PHE A 454 19.54 4.71 -9.84
C PHE A 454 19.39 4.00 -11.20
N VAL A 455 20.47 3.42 -11.74
CA VAL A 455 20.42 2.61 -12.96
C VAL A 455 19.55 1.37 -12.77
N ALA A 456 19.74 0.61 -11.69
CA ALA A 456 18.93 -0.58 -11.38
C ALA A 456 17.43 -0.26 -11.32
N GLY A 457 17.06 0.83 -10.63
CA GLY A 457 15.68 1.29 -10.53
C GLY A 457 15.05 1.59 -11.89
N ASN A 458 15.75 2.36 -12.76
CA ASN A 458 15.20 2.75 -14.06
C ASN A 458 15.03 1.55 -15.00
N PHE A 459 16.02 0.65 -15.04
CA PHE A 459 15.92 -0.58 -15.84
C PHE A 459 14.76 -1.46 -15.35
N SER A 460 14.59 -1.58 -14.03
CA SER A 460 13.47 -2.34 -13.47
C SER A 460 12.10 -1.78 -13.87
N ALA A 461 11.94 -0.44 -13.87
CA ALA A 461 10.70 0.22 -14.23
C ALA A 461 10.32 -0.02 -15.70
N TYR A 462 11.30 -0.02 -16.60
CA TYR A 462 11.10 -0.36 -18.01
C TYR A 462 10.56 -1.79 -18.18
N TRP A 463 11.25 -2.78 -17.61
CA TRP A 463 10.88 -4.19 -17.80
C TRP A 463 9.56 -4.54 -17.13
N LEU A 464 9.33 -4.05 -15.91
CA LEU A 464 8.07 -4.29 -15.19
C LEU A 464 6.88 -3.60 -15.88
N GLY A 465 7.09 -2.41 -16.45
CA GLY A 465 6.08 -1.76 -17.29
C GLY A 465 5.70 -2.61 -18.50
N LEU A 466 6.68 -3.20 -19.20
CA LEU A 466 6.42 -4.11 -20.32
C LEU A 466 5.67 -5.38 -19.88
N VAL A 467 6.01 -5.97 -18.73
CA VAL A 467 5.28 -7.12 -18.18
C VAL A 467 3.81 -6.78 -17.97
N ILE A 468 3.50 -5.63 -17.34
CA ILE A 468 2.12 -5.17 -17.12
C ILE A 468 1.41 -4.96 -18.47
N VAL A 469 2.06 -4.32 -19.44
CA VAL A 469 1.50 -4.11 -20.79
C VAL A 469 1.17 -5.43 -21.48
N VAL A 470 2.06 -6.44 -21.42
CA VAL A 470 1.82 -7.75 -22.02
C VAL A 470 0.61 -8.44 -21.39
N LEU A 471 0.54 -8.48 -20.06
CA LEU A 471 -0.56 -9.11 -19.33
C LEU A 471 -1.90 -8.42 -19.60
N MET A 472 -1.93 -7.08 -19.60
CA MET A 472 -3.12 -6.31 -19.96
C MET A 472 -3.49 -6.49 -21.43
N SER A 473 -2.52 -6.59 -22.35
CA SER A 473 -2.79 -6.81 -23.78
C SER A 473 -3.46 -8.15 -24.04
N ILE A 474 -3.04 -9.22 -23.34
CA ILE A 474 -3.70 -10.53 -23.40
C ILE A 474 -5.15 -10.39 -22.92
N ALA A 475 -5.39 -9.72 -21.79
CA ALA A 475 -6.74 -9.49 -21.29
C ALA A 475 -7.61 -8.67 -22.27
N TYR A 476 -7.03 -7.65 -22.90
CA TYR A 476 -7.69 -6.86 -23.94
C TYR A 476 -8.10 -7.73 -25.13
N VAL A 477 -7.19 -8.54 -25.69
CA VAL A 477 -7.49 -9.43 -26.82
C VAL A 477 -8.62 -10.39 -26.45
N VAL A 478 -8.56 -11.01 -25.27
CA VAL A 478 -9.61 -11.92 -24.80
C VAL A 478 -10.96 -11.20 -24.62
N SER A 479 -10.96 -9.93 -24.18
CA SER A 479 -12.17 -9.13 -24.03
C SER A 479 -12.90 -8.88 -25.36
N THR A 480 -12.20 -8.90 -26.50
CA THR A 480 -12.80 -8.73 -27.83
C THR A 480 -13.57 -9.97 -28.30
N LEU A 481 -13.39 -11.11 -27.64
CA LEU A 481 -14.01 -12.39 -27.99
C LEU A 481 -15.42 -12.52 -27.40
N GLY A 482 -16.30 -11.53 -27.61
CA GLY A 482 -17.73 -11.63 -27.32
C GLY A 482 -18.23 -11.06 -25.99
N LEU A 483 -17.37 -10.47 -25.13
CA LEU A 483 -17.86 -9.76 -23.93
C LEU A 483 -18.67 -8.49 -24.30
N SER A 484 -18.44 -7.91 -25.48
CA SER A 484 -19.20 -6.75 -26.00
C SER A 484 -20.70 -7.00 -26.12
N ALA A 485 -21.13 -8.27 -26.18
CA ALA A 485 -22.54 -8.62 -26.21
C ALA A 485 -23.24 -8.48 -24.84
N LEU A 486 -22.48 -8.50 -23.74
CA LEU A 486 -23.03 -8.47 -22.37
C LEU A 486 -22.91 -7.12 -21.68
N MET A 487 -21.86 -6.36 -22.00
CA MET A 487 -21.50 -5.17 -21.24
C MET A 487 -20.95 -4.05 -22.11
N LEU A 488 -21.10 -2.83 -21.59
CA LEU A 488 -20.40 -1.66 -22.11
C LEU A 488 -18.90 -1.76 -21.76
N ALA A 489 -18.04 -1.38 -22.70
CA ALA A 489 -16.57 -1.36 -22.57
C ALA A 489 -15.95 -2.65 -21.97
N PRO A 490 -16.03 -3.78 -22.68
CA PRO A 490 -15.53 -5.07 -22.21
C PRO A 490 -14.04 -5.07 -21.85
N ALA A 491 -13.24 -4.24 -22.52
CA ALA A 491 -11.81 -4.09 -22.25
C ALA A 491 -11.53 -3.55 -20.85
N VAL A 492 -12.32 -2.58 -20.39
CA VAL A 492 -12.14 -1.99 -19.06
C VAL A 492 -12.54 -2.98 -17.98
N PHE A 493 -13.64 -3.70 -18.18
CA PHE A 493 -14.01 -4.79 -17.27
C PHE A 493 -12.90 -5.83 -17.18
N ALA A 494 -12.30 -6.19 -18.32
CA ALA A 494 -11.20 -7.13 -18.35
C ALA A 494 -9.98 -6.59 -17.58
N PHE A 495 -9.65 -5.30 -17.69
CA PHE A 495 -8.60 -4.69 -16.87
C PHE A 495 -8.95 -4.71 -15.39
N GLY A 496 -10.18 -4.39 -15.00
CA GLY A 496 -10.65 -4.55 -13.61
C GLY A 496 -10.50 -5.99 -13.10
N LEU A 497 -10.80 -6.98 -13.93
CA LEU A 497 -10.59 -8.39 -13.61
C LEU A 497 -9.10 -8.79 -13.56
N VAL A 498 -8.22 -8.13 -14.32
CA VAL A 498 -6.77 -8.27 -14.15
C VAL A 498 -6.37 -7.75 -12.76
N ALA A 499 -6.80 -6.54 -12.37
CA ALA A 499 -6.53 -6.01 -11.02
C ALA A 499 -7.04 -6.95 -9.93
N PHE A 500 -8.23 -7.51 -10.10
CA PHE A 500 -8.77 -8.56 -9.22
C PHE A 500 -7.92 -9.84 -9.22
N GLY A 501 -7.40 -10.25 -10.38
CA GLY A 501 -6.52 -11.41 -10.48
C GLY A 501 -5.20 -11.25 -9.72
N PHE A 502 -4.62 -10.04 -9.67
CA PHE A 502 -3.43 -9.75 -8.84
C PHE A 502 -3.68 -10.08 -7.36
N LEU A 503 -4.95 -9.99 -6.94
CA LEU A 503 -5.39 -10.28 -5.58
C LEU A 503 -5.65 -11.77 -5.32
N GLY A 504 -5.51 -12.61 -6.34
CA GLY A 504 -5.79 -14.06 -6.33
C GLY A 504 -4.95 -14.90 -5.37
N MET A 505 -3.92 -14.31 -4.76
CA MET A 505 -3.05 -14.92 -3.76
C MET A 505 -2.93 -14.08 -2.50
N GLY A 506 -3.94 -13.27 -2.19
CA GLY A 506 -3.85 -12.22 -1.19
C GLY A 506 -3.19 -12.54 0.12
N PRO A 507 -3.66 -13.57 0.85
CA PRO A 507 -3.04 -13.95 2.10
C PRO A 507 -1.54 -14.27 1.96
N VAL A 508 -1.13 -14.84 0.83
CA VAL A 508 0.29 -15.15 0.53
C VAL A 508 1.07 -13.88 0.18
N THR A 509 0.52 -12.97 -0.64
CA THR A 509 1.17 -11.69 -0.96
C THR A 509 1.43 -10.88 0.30
N ILE A 510 0.45 -10.80 1.21
CA ILE A 510 0.62 -10.13 2.51
C ILE A 510 1.61 -10.88 3.40
N ALA A 511 1.63 -12.21 3.34
CA ALA A 511 2.54 -13.01 4.15
C ALA A 511 4.01 -12.80 3.76
N VAL A 512 4.31 -12.74 2.46
CA VAL A 512 5.68 -12.51 2.00
C VAL A 512 6.14 -11.07 2.23
N ASP A 513 5.24 -10.09 2.18
CA ASP A 513 5.56 -8.70 2.53
C ASP A 513 5.81 -8.55 4.04
N SER A 514 4.90 -9.11 4.86
CA SER A 514 5.00 -9.09 6.33
C SER A 514 6.15 -9.95 6.88
N TYR A 515 6.76 -10.80 6.04
CA TYR A 515 7.92 -11.59 6.41
C TYR A 515 9.11 -10.70 6.79
N GLY A 516 9.38 -9.67 5.97
CA GLY A 516 10.49 -8.74 6.14
C GLY A 516 10.55 -8.05 7.50
N PRO A 517 9.52 -7.29 7.92
CA PRO A 517 9.57 -6.58 9.21
C PRO A 517 9.68 -7.51 10.43
N VAL A 518 9.26 -8.79 10.31
CA VAL A 518 9.45 -9.76 11.38
C VAL A 518 10.90 -10.24 11.46
N THR A 519 11.55 -10.49 10.33
CA THR A 519 12.95 -10.92 10.29
C THR A 519 13.90 -9.81 10.72
N ASP A 520 13.63 -8.59 10.28
CA ASP A 520 14.38 -7.39 10.66
C ASP A 520 14.35 -7.19 12.18
N ASN A 521 13.16 -7.11 12.76
CA ASN A 521 13.02 -7.00 14.21
C ASN A 521 13.54 -8.22 14.99
N ALA A 522 13.60 -9.41 14.39
CA ALA A 522 14.19 -10.56 15.06
C ALA A 522 15.70 -10.35 15.25
N GLN A 523 16.38 -9.75 14.27
CA GLN A 523 17.77 -9.32 14.40
C GLN A 523 17.91 -8.27 15.52
N SER A 524 17.09 -7.22 15.52
CA SER A 524 17.18 -6.18 16.55
C SER A 524 16.86 -6.71 17.94
N VAL A 525 15.87 -7.60 18.09
CA VAL A 525 15.56 -8.23 19.38
C VAL A 525 16.74 -9.07 19.89
N PHE A 526 17.46 -9.76 19.01
CA PHE A 526 18.67 -10.48 19.39
C PHE A 526 19.71 -9.51 19.97
N GLU A 527 20.03 -8.42 19.26
CA GLU A 527 21.05 -7.45 19.65
C GLU A 527 20.66 -6.66 20.92
N LEU A 528 19.42 -6.17 21.00
CA LEU A 528 18.87 -5.40 22.14
C LEU A 528 18.72 -6.24 23.42
N SER A 529 18.54 -7.55 23.28
CA SER A 529 18.41 -8.45 24.43
C SER A 529 19.70 -8.58 25.22
N VAL A 530 20.85 -8.28 24.62
CA VAL A 530 22.22 -8.50 25.13
C VAL A 530 22.41 -9.90 25.72
N ILE A 531 21.70 -10.89 25.18
CA ILE A 531 21.65 -12.25 25.73
C ILE A 531 23.05 -12.89 25.85
N GLU A 532 23.96 -12.53 24.95
CA GLU A 532 25.35 -12.99 24.92
C GLU A 532 26.15 -12.55 26.16
N GLN A 533 25.77 -11.42 26.76
CA GLN A 533 26.43 -10.85 27.93
C GLN A 533 25.88 -11.41 29.25
N ILE A 534 24.81 -12.21 29.21
CA ILE A 534 24.18 -12.78 30.40
C ILE A 534 25.07 -13.92 30.96
N PRO A 535 25.57 -13.82 32.19
CA PRO A 535 26.44 -14.85 32.76
C PRO A 535 25.74 -16.21 32.87
N GLY A 536 26.41 -17.27 32.42
CA GLY A 536 25.88 -18.65 32.52
C GLY A 536 24.70 -18.96 31.60
N ILE A 537 24.37 -18.07 30.65
CA ILE A 537 23.18 -18.21 29.80
C ILE A 537 23.12 -19.51 28.99
N LYS A 538 24.27 -20.02 28.51
CA LYS A 538 24.33 -21.30 27.79
C LYS A 538 23.83 -22.47 28.65
N ALA A 539 24.24 -22.49 29.92
CA ALA A 539 23.81 -23.53 30.86
C ALA A 539 22.34 -23.37 31.25
N ALA A 540 21.87 -22.13 31.45
CA ALA A 540 20.47 -21.83 31.73
C ALA A 540 19.55 -22.26 30.57
N ILE A 541 19.88 -21.90 29.33
CA ILE A 541 19.08 -22.27 28.16
C ILE A 541 19.05 -23.79 27.98
N ARG A 542 20.19 -24.48 28.14
CA ARG A 542 20.24 -25.94 28.07
C ARG A 542 19.37 -26.60 29.15
N LYS A 543 19.36 -26.06 30.37
CA LYS A 543 18.55 -26.56 31.48
C LYS A 543 17.05 -26.33 31.26
N ASP A 544 16.67 -25.12 30.85
CA ASP A 544 15.28 -24.68 30.84
C ASP A 544 14.57 -25.01 29.51
N TYR A 545 15.32 -25.15 28.40
CA TYR A 545 14.77 -25.35 27.05
C TYR A 545 15.36 -26.56 26.29
N GLY A 546 16.40 -27.21 26.81
CA GLY A 546 16.86 -28.50 26.31
C GLY A 546 17.65 -28.48 25.00
N PHE A 547 18.20 -27.32 24.59
CA PHE A 547 19.07 -27.23 23.40
C PHE A 547 20.38 -26.46 23.70
N ASP A 548 21.41 -26.74 22.90
CA ASP A 548 22.70 -26.05 22.97
C ASP A 548 22.69 -24.76 22.15
N VAL A 549 23.35 -23.72 22.64
CA VAL A 549 23.32 -22.37 22.06
C VAL A 549 24.52 -22.14 21.14
N ASP A 550 24.23 -21.69 19.92
CA ASP A 550 25.21 -21.21 18.93
C ASP A 550 24.91 -19.75 18.55
N PHE A 551 25.66 -18.81 19.12
CA PHE A 551 25.45 -17.38 18.90
C PHE A 551 25.89 -16.90 17.52
N GLU A 552 27.00 -17.44 17.01
CA GLU A 552 27.52 -17.07 15.69
C GLU A 552 26.59 -17.55 14.59
N ALA A 553 26.11 -18.79 14.68
CA ALA A 553 25.11 -19.30 13.75
C ALA A 553 23.79 -18.52 13.88
N ALA A 554 23.34 -18.20 15.09
CA ALA A 554 22.12 -17.42 15.30
C ALA A 554 22.18 -16.07 14.59
N LYS A 555 23.28 -15.32 14.80
CA LYS A 555 23.49 -14.01 14.19
C LYS A 555 23.53 -14.10 12.67
N HIS A 556 24.31 -15.02 12.12
CA HIS A 556 24.40 -15.21 10.67
C HIS A 556 23.03 -15.58 10.05
N LEU A 557 22.27 -16.47 10.71
CA LEU A 557 20.96 -16.88 10.22
C LEU A 557 19.94 -15.73 10.26
N LEU A 558 19.99 -14.86 11.27
CA LEU A 558 19.12 -13.69 11.34
C LEU A 558 19.48 -12.67 10.25
N GLU A 559 20.76 -12.32 10.11
CA GLU A 559 21.23 -11.37 9.08
C GLU A 559 20.97 -11.88 7.65
N GLU A 560 21.21 -13.18 7.38
CA GLU A 560 20.93 -13.79 6.07
C GLU A 560 19.43 -13.82 5.76
N ASN A 561 18.60 -14.08 6.77
CA ASN A 561 17.16 -14.15 6.60
C ASN A 561 16.53 -12.76 6.41
N ASP A 562 17.09 -11.72 7.04
CA ASP A 562 16.72 -10.34 6.82
C ASP A 562 16.94 -9.92 5.35
N GLY A 563 18.07 -10.30 4.74
CA GLY A 563 18.29 -10.07 3.30
C GLY A 563 17.25 -10.74 2.38
N ALA A 564 16.75 -11.91 2.76
CA ALA A 564 15.61 -12.54 2.07
C ALA A 564 14.30 -11.77 2.32
N GLY A 565 14.10 -11.27 3.55
CA GLY A 565 13.01 -10.37 3.91
C GLY A 565 12.97 -9.10 3.06
N ASN A 566 14.11 -8.42 2.88
CA ASN A 566 14.25 -7.23 2.04
C ASN A 566 13.90 -7.52 0.58
N THR A 567 14.32 -8.67 0.07
CA THR A 567 13.97 -9.12 -1.29
C THR A 567 12.46 -9.30 -1.45
N PHE A 568 11.79 -10.00 -0.53
CA PHE A 568 10.35 -10.27 -0.66
C PHE A 568 9.47 -9.04 -0.37
N LYS A 569 9.88 -8.19 0.58
CA LYS A 569 9.32 -6.84 0.79
C LYS A 569 9.39 -6.04 -0.52
N ALA A 570 10.52 -6.08 -1.22
CA ALA A 570 10.64 -5.40 -2.52
C ALA A 570 9.73 -6.01 -3.59
N THR A 571 9.57 -7.34 -3.64
CA THR A 571 8.72 -7.99 -4.65
C THR A 571 7.24 -7.67 -4.52
N ALA A 572 6.73 -7.47 -3.30
CA ALA A 572 5.32 -7.17 -3.06
C ALA A 572 4.93 -5.76 -3.51
N LYS A 573 5.83 -4.77 -3.40
CA LYS A 573 5.52 -3.36 -3.68
C LYS A 573 5.08 -3.11 -5.14
N PRO A 574 5.78 -3.59 -6.19
CA PRO A 574 5.33 -3.48 -7.58
C PRO A 574 4.02 -4.22 -7.87
N VAL A 575 3.75 -5.33 -7.18
CA VAL A 575 2.47 -6.04 -7.31
C VAL A 575 1.32 -5.18 -6.80
N LEU A 576 1.47 -4.58 -5.60
CA LEU A 576 0.46 -3.72 -4.99
C LEU A 576 0.18 -2.46 -5.82
N ILE A 577 1.21 -1.73 -6.26
CA ILE A 577 0.99 -0.55 -7.13
C ILE A 577 0.41 -0.94 -8.50
N GLY A 578 0.77 -2.11 -9.04
CA GLY A 578 0.16 -2.65 -10.25
C GLY A 578 -1.35 -2.81 -10.11
N THR A 579 -1.82 -3.33 -8.96
CA THR A 579 -3.27 -3.43 -8.67
C THR A 579 -3.95 -2.07 -8.62
N ALA A 580 -3.28 -1.08 -8.02
CA ALA A 580 -3.81 0.27 -7.87
C ALA A 580 -4.04 0.94 -9.23
N VAL A 581 -3.05 0.83 -10.12
CA VAL A 581 -3.05 1.49 -11.42
C VAL A 581 -4.04 0.82 -12.35
N VAL A 582 -4.03 -0.52 -12.41
CA VAL A 582 -4.99 -1.28 -13.21
C VAL A 582 -6.41 -1.11 -12.65
N GLY A 583 -6.59 -1.14 -11.32
CA GLY A 583 -7.88 -0.91 -10.67
C GLY A 583 -8.42 0.50 -10.87
N ALA A 584 -7.55 1.53 -10.79
CA ALA A 584 -7.91 2.92 -11.05
C ALA A 584 -8.51 3.11 -12.44
N THR A 585 -8.07 2.35 -13.46
CA THR A 585 -8.69 2.42 -14.80
C THR A 585 -10.19 2.09 -14.79
N THR A 586 -10.63 1.18 -13.92
CA THR A 586 -12.04 0.77 -13.80
C THR A 586 -12.87 1.91 -13.18
N MET A 587 -12.35 2.55 -12.13
CA MET A 587 -13.01 3.67 -11.47
C MET A 587 -13.02 4.94 -12.34
N ILE A 588 -11.91 5.24 -13.02
CA ILE A 588 -11.82 6.34 -13.99
C ILE A 588 -12.83 6.11 -15.11
N PHE A 589 -13.02 4.86 -15.54
CA PHE A 589 -14.03 4.55 -16.54
C PHE A 589 -15.46 4.77 -16.03
N SER A 590 -15.77 4.45 -14.77
CA SER A 590 -17.08 4.81 -14.18
C SER A 590 -17.32 6.32 -14.27
N ILE A 591 -16.31 7.15 -13.98
CA ILE A 591 -16.37 8.62 -14.17
C ILE A 591 -16.63 8.95 -15.65
N ILE A 592 -15.92 8.32 -16.58
CA ILE A 592 -16.10 8.56 -18.02
C ILE A 592 -17.53 8.21 -18.46
N VAL A 593 -18.05 7.05 -18.08
CA VAL A 593 -19.41 6.61 -18.41
C VAL A 593 -20.44 7.61 -17.90
N LEU A 594 -20.26 8.09 -16.67
CA LEU A 594 -21.10 9.13 -16.08
C LEU A 594 -21.07 10.42 -16.91
N LEU A 595 -19.88 10.95 -17.20
CA LEU A 595 -19.70 12.23 -17.91
C LEU A 595 -20.16 12.19 -19.38
N THR A 596 -20.17 11.00 -19.98
CA THR A 596 -20.49 10.78 -21.39
C THR A 596 -21.90 10.22 -21.63
N GLN A 597 -22.73 10.15 -20.57
CA GLN A 597 -24.08 9.56 -20.61
C GLN A 597 -24.07 8.15 -21.24
N GLY A 598 -23.28 7.24 -20.67
CA GLY A 598 -23.20 5.87 -21.18
C GLY A 598 -22.38 5.76 -22.48
N LEU A 599 -21.31 6.56 -22.63
CA LEU A 599 -20.47 6.62 -23.83
C LEU A 599 -21.22 7.09 -25.10
N SER A 600 -22.26 7.92 -24.95
CA SER A 600 -23.06 8.41 -26.07
C SER A 600 -22.76 9.86 -26.46
N GLN A 601 -22.23 10.66 -25.54
CA GLN A 601 -21.97 12.08 -25.72
C GLN A 601 -20.57 12.47 -25.23
N ASN A 602 -20.08 13.62 -25.71
CA ASN A 602 -18.83 14.25 -25.24
C ASN A 602 -17.56 13.38 -25.33
N LEU A 603 -17.56 12.31 -26.13
CA LEU A 603 -16.39 11.45 -26.32
C LEU A 603 -15.20 12.20 -26.92
N ASP A 604 -15.45 13.26 -27.70
CA ASP A 604 -14.43 14.16 -28.25
C ASP A 604 -13.60 14.85 -27.17
N ARG A 605 -14.15 15.00 -25.96
CA ARG A 605 -13.48 15.63 -24.81
C ARG A 605 -12.42 14.73 -24.16
N LEU A 606 -12.42 13.44 -24.46
CA LEU A 606 -11.35 12.50 -24.05
C LEU A 606 -10.17 12.47 -25.03
N SER A 607 -10.26 13.22 -26.13
CA SER A 607 -9.19 13.30 -27.12
C SER A 607 -7.99 14.10 -26.58
N LEU A 608 -6.78 13.72 -26.99
CA LEU A 608 -5.58 14.56 -26.78
C LEU A 608 -5.69 15.93 -27.49
N LEU A 609 -6.59 16.05 -28.47
CA LEU A 609 -6.92 17.31 -29.13
C LEU A 609 -7.82 18.21 -28.27
N HIS A 610 -8.40 17.69 -27.18
CA HIS A 610 -9.10 18.49 -26.19
C HIS A 610 -8.08 19.04 -25.17
N PRO A 611 -7.77 20.35 -25.17
CA PRO A 611 -6.68 20.88 -24.37
C PRO A 611 -6.80 20.64 -22.85
N PRO A 612 -7.99 20.78 -22.21
CA PRO A 612 -8.16 20.46 -20.80
C PRO A 612 -7.71 19.04 -20.44
N PHE A 613 -8.07 18.03 -21.24
CA PHE A 613 -7.65 16.65 -21.01
C PHE A 613 -6.12 16.51 -21.06
N LEU A 614 -5.47 17.09 -22.07
CA LEU A 614 -4.00 17.10 -22.19
C LEU A 614 -3.33 17.84 -21.02
N LEU A 615 -3.86 18.99 -20.61
CA LEU A 615 -3.36 19.73 -19.44
C LEU A 615 -3.53 18.93 -18.14
N GLY A 616 -4.62 18.16 -18.03
CA GLY A 616 -4.82 17.21 -16.95
C GLY A 616 -3.69 16.18 -16.89
N LEU A 617 -3.31 15.62 -18.05
CA LEU A 617 -2.20 14.66 -18.14
C LEU A 617 -0.87 15.26 -17.66
N ILE A 618 -0.54 16.50 -18.03
CA ILE A 618 0.69 17.16 -17.55
C ILE A 618 0.61 17.41 -16.04
N THR A 619 -0.56 17.80 -15.54
CA THR A 619 -0.77 18.11 -14.12
C THR A 619 -0.61 16.87 -13.23
N GLY A 620 -1.10 15.71 -13.66
CA GLY A 620 -0.96 14.46 -12.90
C GLY A 620 0.50 14.10 -12.62
N GLY A 621 1.37 14.21 -13.64
CA GLY A 621 2.80 14.00 -13.49
C GLY A 621 3.43 14.99 -12.50
N ALA A 622 3.07 16.26 -12.58
CA ALA A 622 3.56 17.28 -11.64
C ALA A 622 3.20 16.95 -10.17
N ILE A 623 1.99 16.43 -9.92
CA ILE A 623 1.56 16.03 -8.57
C ILE A 623 2.36 14.82 -8.05
N ILE A 624 2.68 13.82 -8.89
CA ILE A 624 3.50 12.67 -8.48
C ILE A 624 4.91 13.10 -8.06
N TYR A 625 5.55 13.99 -8.83
CA TYR A 625 6.88 14.48 -8.49
C TYR A 625 6.88 15.38 -7.25
N TRP A 626 5.86 16.24 -7.09
CA TRP A 626 5.68 17.00 -5.86
C TRP A 626 5.49 16.07 -4.65
N PHE A 627 4.63 15.05 -4.77
CA PHE A 627 4.33 14.10 -3.71
C PHE A 627 5.61 13.41 -3.24
N THR A 628 6.40 12.91 -4.19
CA THR A 628 7.69 12.28 -3.94
C THR A 628 8.64 13.19 -3.16
N GLY A 629 8.77 14.45 -3.60
CA GLY A 629 9.60 15.44 -2.92
C GLY A 629 9.08 15.80 -1.52
N ALA A 630 7.76 15.94 -1.36
CA ALA A 630 7.13 16.28 -0.08
C ALA A 630 7.30 15.17 0.97
N ALA A 631 7.10 13.92 0.57
CA ALA A 631 7.28 12.75 1.43
C ALA A 631 8.76 12.61 1.85
N THR A 632 9.69 12.71 0.89
CA THR A 632 11.13 12.67 1.17
C THR A 632 11.57 13.82 2.08
N GLN A 633 11.09 15.05 1.85
CA GLN A 633 11.40 16.21 2.70
C GLN A 633 10.94 16.01 4.15
N ALA A 634 9.78 15.38 4.36
CA ALA A 634 9.28 15.07 5.69
C ALA A 634 10.20 14.09 6.43
N VAL A 635 10.68 13.04 5.74
CA VAL A 635 11.67 12.10 6.26
C VAL A 635 12.98 12.80 6.57
N THR A 636 13.59 13.51 5.61
CA THR A 636 14.88 14.18 5.77
C THR A 636 14.90 15.10 6.99
N THR A 637 13.83 15.85 7.20
CA THR A 637 13.75 16.83 8.28
C THR A 637 13.51 16.17 9.64
N GLY A 638 12.67 15.13 9.67
CA GLY A 638 12.48 14.35 10.89
C GLY A 638 13.74 13.60 11.28
N ALA A 639 14.42 12.96 10.32
CA ALA A 639 15.65 12.21 10.51
C ALA A 639 16.74 13.12 11.10
N TYR A 640 16.93 14.32 10.56
CA TYR A 640 17.86 15.30 11.13
C TYR A 640 17.60 15.57 12.62
N ARG A 641 16.34 15.72 13.02
CA ARG A 641 15.96 16.00 14.42
C ARG A 641 16.14 14.78 15.32
N ALA A 642 15.84 13.58 14.81
CA ALA A 642 16.11 12.34 15.52
C ALA A 642 17.63 12.18 15.73
N VAL A 643 18.44 12.40 14.69
CA VAL A 643 19.91 12.37 14.74
C VAL A 643 20.47 13.35 15.77
N GLU A 644 20.03 14.61 15.77
CA GLU A 644 20.46 15.61 16.77
C GLU A 644 20.18 15.12 18.19
N PHE A 645 18.99 14.58 18.44
CA PHE A 645 18.60 14.07 19.74
C PHE A 645 19.42 12.84 20.15
N ILE A 646 19.59 11.86 19.26
CA ILE A 646 20.34 10.63 19.53
C ILE A 646 21.80 10.97 19.84
N LYS A 647 22.44 11.82 19.04
CA LYS A 647 23.83 12.27 19.27
C LYS A 647 24.03 12.92 20.63
N ALA A 648 23.05 13.71 21.09
CA ALA A 648 23.14 14.40 22.37
C ALA A 648 22.93 13.48 23.59
N ASN A 649 22.32 12.30 23.40
CA ASN A 649 21.88 11.44 24.50
C ASN A 649 22.48 10.02 24.49
N ILE A 650 23.18 9.62 23.42
CA ILE A 650 23.87 8.32 23.37
C ILE A 650 25.07 8.31 24.32
N ARG A 651 25.19 7.26 25.14
CA ARG A 651 26.26 7.10 26.14
C ARG A 651 26.97 5.77 25.96
N LEU A 652 28.12 5.79 25.26
CA LEU A 652 28.81 4.56 24.87
C LEU A 652 29.65 3.93 25.99
N GLU A 653 30.15 4.74 26.93
CA GLU A 653 31.07 4.32 28.00
C GLU A 653 30.36 4.03 29.33
N GLU A 654 29.17 4.61 29.56
CA GLU A 654 28.49 4.56 30.86
C GLU A 654 27.46 3.44 30.99
N THR A 655 26.86 2.99 29.89
CA THR A 655 25.72 2.07 29.93
C THR A 655 25.82 0.95 28.91
N THR A 656 25.20 -0.18 29.21
CA THR A 656 25.05 -1.33 28.28
C THR A 656 23.75 -1.26 27.48
N LYS A 657 22.78 -0.44 27.92
CA LYS A 657 21.51 -0.19 27.24
C LYS A 657 21.12 1.28 27.31
N ALA A 658 20.39 1.75 26.30
CA ALA A 658 19.77 3.06 26.28
C ALA A 658 18.63 3.16 27.30
N SER A 659 18.34 4.39 27.75
CA SER A 659 17.19 4.65 28.62
C SER A 659 15.87 4.48 27.86
N VAL A 660 14.91 3.80 28.49
CA VAL A 660 13.54 3.68 27.95
C VAL A 660 12.90 5.06 27.75
N ALA A 661 13.24 6.05 28.57
CA ALA A 661 12.73 7.41 28.42
C ALA A 661 13.25 8.07 27.13
N ASP A 662 14.53 7.87 26.80
CA ASP A 662 15.15 8.43 25.60
C ASP A 662 14.58 7.77 24.34
N SER A 663 14.41 6.44 24.34
CA SER A 663 13.75 5.73 23.25
C SER A 663 12.31 6.20 23.01
N LYS A 664 11.53 6.39 24.09
CA LYS A 664 10.18 6.97 23.97
C LYS A 664 10.21 8.38 23.40
N LYS A 665 11.24 9.17 23.71
CA LYS A 665 11.38 10.52 23.17
C LYS A 665 11.71 10.51 21.68
N VAL A 666 12.54 9.58 21.20
CA VAL A 666 12.78 9.39 19.76
C VAL A 666 11.47 9.01 19.05
N VAL A 667 10.69 8.07 19.59
CA VAL A 667 9.36 7.70 19.06
C VAL A 667 8.42 8.91 18.98
N GLU A 668 8.41 9.76 20.01
CA GLU A 668 7.61 10.99 20.01
C GLU A 668 8.03 11.94 18.87
N ILE A 669 9.34 12.15 18.68
CA ILE A 669 9.88 12.99 17.60
C ILE A 669 9.44 12.44 16.24
N CYS A 670 9.64 11.14 16.00
CA CYS A 670 9.25 10.49 14.75
C CYS A 670 7.74 10.66 14.48
N THR A 671 6.90 10.45 15.49
CA THR A 671 5.43 10.59 15.39
C THR A 671 5.00 12.00 15.01
N GLN A 672 5.58 13.02 15.67
CA GLN A 672 5.22 14.41 15.42
C GLN A 672 5.55 14.85 13.99
N TYR A 673 6.72 14.47 13.48
CA TYR A 673 7.13 14.83 12.12
C TYR A 673 6.38 14.02 11.05
N ALA A 674 6.09 12.75 11.32
CA ALA A 674 5.23 11.93 10.48
C ALA A 674 3.84 12.55 10.30
N GLN A 675 3.18 12.96 11.39
CA GLN A 675 1.85 13.58 11.31
C GLN A 675 1.87 14.95 10.63
N LYS A 676 2.89 15.79 10.89
CA LYS A 676 3.05 17.08 10.21
C LYS A 676 3.24 16.90 8.70
N GLY A 677 4.07 15.93 8.30
CA GLY A 677 4.29 15.57 6.90
C GLY A 677 2.99 15.10 6.24
N MET A 678 2.35 14.08 6.83
CA MET A 678 1.09 13.52 6.33
C MET A 678 -0.01 14.58 6.23
N PHE A 679 -0.15 15.47 7.20
CA PHE A 679 -1.17 16.53 7.16
C PHE A 679 -1.00 17.48 5.97
N ASN A 680 0.23 17.90 5.67
CA ASN A 680 0.47 18.75 4.49
C ASN A 680 0.19 17.98 3.20
N ILE A 681 0.64 16.72 3.12
CA ILE A 681 0.44 15.87 1.94
C ILE A 681 -1.05 15.63 1.67
N PHE A 682 -1.79 15.22 2.69
CA PHE A 682 -3.24 14.97 2.62
C PHE A 682 -3.98 16.20 2.13
N LEU A 683 -3.74 17.38 2.73
CA LEU A 683 -4.47 18.58 2.34
C LEU A 683 -4.13 19.08 0.94
N THR A 684 -2.89 18.91 0.48
CA THR A 684 -2.59 19.18 -0.93
C THR A 684 -3.36 18.27 -1.86
N ILE A 685 -3.37 16.95 -1.63
CA ILE A 685 -4.09 15.98 -2.48
C ILE A 685 -5.60 16.22 -2.42
N PHE A 686 -6.15 16.40 -1.22
CA PHE A 686 -7.58 16.66 -0.99
C PHE A 686 -8.04 17.92 -1.73
N PHE A 687 -7.36 19.05 -1.54
CA PHE A 687 -7.74 20.30 -2.21
C PHE A 687 -7.38 20.32 -3.70
N ALA A 688 -6.31 19.65 -4.14
CA ALA A 688 -6.00 19.51 -5.57
C ALA A 688 -7.09 18.71 -6.28
N THR A 689 -7.53 17.61 -5.68
CA THR A 689 -8.61 16.77 -6.22
C THR A 689 -9.89 17.58 -6.40
N LEU A 690 -10.32 18.32 -5.37
CA LEU A 690 -11.46 19.21 -5.47
C LEU A 690 -11.25 20.33 -6.52
N ALA A 691 -10.08 20.97 -6.51
CA ALA A 691 -9.78 22.06 -7.45
C ALA A 691 -9.90 21.61 -8.90
N PHE A 692 -9.30 20.47 -9.23
CA PHE A 692 -9.24 19.95 -10.58
C PHE A 692 -10.59 19.39 -11.04
N ALA A 693 -11.33 18.71 -10.17
CA ALA A 693 -12.69 18.26 -10.46
C ALA A 693 -13.65 19.44 -10.72
N PHE A 694 -13.53 20.54 -9.95
CA PHE A 694 -14.37 21.73 -10.09
C PHE A 694 -13.94 22.63 -11.25
N LEU A 695 -12.69 22.53 -11.70
CA LEU A 695 -12.18 23.30 -12.83
C LEU A 695 -12.85 22.83 -14.13
N GLU A 696 -12.70 21.54 -14.43
CA GLU A 696 -13.22 20.92 -15.65
C GLU A 696 -13.16 19.38 -15.51
N PRO A 697 -14.27 18.64 -15.70
CA PRO A 697 -14.29 17.19 -15.52
C PRO A 697 -13.32 16.39 -16.40
N TYR A 698 -13.11 16.76 -17.67
CA TYR A 698 -12.20 16.02 -18.57
C TYR A 698 -10.71 16.32 -18.27
N PHE A 699 -10.37 17.53 -17.82
CA PHE A 699 -9.08 17.82 -17.19
C PHE A 699 -8.84 16.88 -16.02
N PHE A 700 -9.86 16.69 -15.17
CA PHE A 700 -9.74 15.80 -14.02
C PHE A 700 -9.54 14.34 -14.42
N VAL A 701 -10.24 13.85 -15.46
CA VAL A 701 -9.99 12.51 -16.03
C VAL A 701 -8.54 12.37 -16.52
N GLY A 702 -8.03 13.35 -17.26
CA GLY A 702 -6.62 13.37 -17.70
C GLY A 702 -5.65 13.37 -16.51
N TYR A 703 -5.96 14.13 -15.46
CA TYR A 703 -5.20 14.14 -14.20
C TYR A 703 -5.16 12.75 -13.54
N LEU A 704 -6.31 12.06 -13.43
CA LEU A 704 -6.41 10.72 -12.83
C LEU A 704 -5.66 9.65 -13.64
N ILE A 705 -5.73 9.70 -14.96
CA ILE A 705 -4.94 8.79 -15.82
C ILE A 705 -3.44 9.01 -15.58
N SER A 706 -3.02 10.28 -15.52
CA SER A 706 -1.61 10.61 -15.39
C SER A 706 -1.03 10.31 -14.01
N ILE A 707 -1.74 10.59 -12.91
CA ILE A 707 -1.29 10.20 -11.56
C ILE A 707 -1.08 8.68 -11.47
N ALA A 708 -1.96 7.88 -12.10
CA ALA A 708 -1.79 6.42 -12.14
C ALA A 708 -0.56 6.01 -12.98
N LEU A 709 -0.38 6.56 -14.18
CA LEU A 709 0.74 6.20 -15.06
C LEU A 709 2.11 6.65 -14.51
N PHE A 710 2.25 7.92 -14.14
CA PHE A 710 3.51 8.41 -13.55
C PHE A 710 3.76 7.79 -12.18
N GLY A 711 2.70 7.57 -11.39
CA GLY A 711 2.79 6.90 -10.10
C GLY A 711 3.28 5.46 -10.21
N LEU A 712 2.85 4.71 -11.23
CA LEU A 712 3.34 3.35 -11.50
C LEU A 712 4.86 3.32 -11.63
N TYR A 713 5.39 4.09 -12.59
CA TYR A 713 6.82 4.06 -12.91
C TYR A 713 7.65 4.65 -11.78
N GLN A 714 7.18 5.74 -11.15
CA GLN A 714 7.88 6.34 -10.03
C GLN A 714 7.93 5.40 -8.82
N ALA A 715 6.84 4.71 -8.49
CA ALA A 715 6.80 3.76 -7.39
C ALA A 715 7.74 2.57 -7.64
N VAL A 716 7.70 1.98 -8.84
CA VAL A 716 8.56 0.85 -9.21
C VAL A 716 10.04 1.25 -9.19
N PHE A 717 10.38 2.38 -9.81
CA PHE A 717 11.74 2.93 -9.80
C PHE A 717 12.27 3.08 -8.37
N MET A 718 11.50 3.75 -7.50
CA MET A 718 11.94 4.06 -6.14
C MET A 718 12.01 2.81 -5.26
N ALA A 719 11.04 1.90 -5.37
CA ALA A 719 11.03 0.66 -4.60
C ALA A 719 12.26 -0.21 -4.93
N ASN A 720 12.57 -0.40 -6.21
CA ASN A 720 13.65 -1.28 -6.63
C ASN A 720 15.03 -0.64 -6.50
N ALA A 721 15.18 0.67 -6.74
CA ALA A 721 16.43 1.38 -6.47
C ALA A 721 16.80 1.28 -4.99
N GLY A 722 15.84 1.56 -4.10
CA GLY A 722 16.02 1.45 -2.65
C GLY A 722 16.41 0.04 -2.21
N ALA A 723 15.70 -0.98 -2.68
CA ALA A 723 16.01 -2.36 -2.35
C ALA A 723 17.37 -2.83 -2.88
N ALA A 724 17.81 -2.33 -4.05
CA ALA A 724 19.12 -2.63 -4.58
C ALA A 724 20.26 -2.04 -3.72
N TRP A 725 20.11 -0.82 -3.20
CA TRP A 725 21.08 -0.24 -2.28
C TRP A 725 21.15 -1.00 -0.94
N ASP A 726 20.00 -1.37 -0.40
CA ASP A 726 19.90 -2.15 0.83
C ASP A 726 20.59 -3.51 0.71
N ASN A 727 20.25 -4.28 -0.33
CA ASN A 727 20.88 -5.58 -0.51
C ASN A 727 22.35 -5.47 -0.93
N ALA A 728 22.79 -4.35 -1.51
CA ALA A 728 24.22 -4.09 -1.68
C ALA A 728 24.93 -3.90 -0.32
N LYS A 729 24.31 -3.19 0.63
CA LYS A 729 24.78 -3.12 2.02
C LYS A 729 24.85 -4.52 2.64
N LYS A 730 23.79 -5.33 2.53
CA LYS A 730 23.76 -6.70 3.09
C LYS A 730 24.82 -7.62 2.49
N ILE A 731 25.16 -7.51 1.20
CA ILE A 731 26.28 -8.26 0.61
C ILE A 731 27.61 -7.90 1.29
N VAL A 732 27.86 -6.61 1.52
CA VAL A 732 29.10 -6.14 2.18
C VAL A 732 29.16 -6.60 3.64
N GLU A 733 28.03 -6.58 4.33
CA GLU A 733 27.90 -6.94 5.74
C GLU A 733 28.04 -8.45 6.00
N VAL A 734 27.37 -9.27 5.20
CA VAL A 734 27.19 -10.71 5.47
C VAL A 734 28.16 -11.57 4.65
N GLU A 735 28.22 -11.35 3.34
CA GLU A 735 29.01 -12.19 2.44
C GLU A 735 30.48 -11.80 2.44
N LEU A 736 30.77 -10.51 2.26
CA LEU A 736 32.14 -10.01 2.25
C LEU A 736 32.71 -9.83 3.66
N LYS A 737 31.84 -9.68 4.67
CA LYS A 737 32.21 -9.44 6.07
C LYS A 737 33.11 -8.22 6.26
N GLU A 738 32.85 -7.16 5.48
CA GLU A 738 33.66 -5.94 5.44
C GLU A 738 33.01 -4.78 6.25
N LYS A 739 32.34 -5.09 7.38
CA LYS A 739 31.73 -4.07 8.27
C LYS A 739 32.78 -3.06 8.77
N GLY A 740 32.42 -1.78 8.77
CA GLY A 740 33.29 -0.66 9.21
C GLY A 740 34.33 -0.18 8.19
N THR A 741 34.35 -0.75 6.98
CA THR A 741 35.25 -0.30 5.90
C THR A 741 34.70 0.92 5.15
N PRO A 742 35.53 1.61 4.32
CA PRO A 742 35.04 2.67 3.43
C PRO A 742 33.99 2.18 2.42
N LEU A 743 34.09 0.93 1.96
CA LEU A 743 33.06 0.30 1.12
C LEU A 743 31.74 0.20 1.87
N HIS A 744 31.77 -0.33 3.09
CA HIS A 744 30.60 -0.43 3.95
C HIS A 744 29.96 0.95 4.18
N ALA A 745 30.76 1.97 4.50
CA ALA A 745 30.25 3.34 4.66
C ALA A 745 29.57 3.87 3.38
N ALA A 746 30.12 3.58 2.19
CA ALA A 746 29.50 3.97 0.92
C ALA A 746 28.16 3.27 0.68
N CYS A 747 28.05 1.98 1.01
CA CYS A 747 26.80 1.23 0.89
C CYS A 747 25.75 1.68 1.91
N VAL A 748 26.13 2.03 3.15
CA VAL A 748 25.22 2.62 4.15
C VAL A 748 24.67 3.96 3.66
N VAL A 749 25.49 4.79 3.00
CA VAL A 749 24.99 6.03 2.37
C VAL A 749 23.98 5.73 1.25
N GLY A 750 24.24 4.71 0.42
CA GLY A 750 23.28 4.26 -0.59
C GLY A 750 21.95 3.83 0.02
N ASP A 751 22.00 3.00 1.05
CA ASP A 751 20.81 2.48 1.73
C ASP A 751 19.99 3.61 2.38
N THR A 752 20.64 4.50 3.13
CA THR A 752 19.97 5.67 3.76
C THR A 752 19.39 6.68 2.75
N VAL A 753 19.88 6.69 1.49
CA VAL A 753 19.22 7.39 0.38
C VAL A 753 18.01 6.60 -0.14
N GLY A 754 18.13 5.28 -0.18
CA GLY A 754 17.10 4.32 -0.60
C GLY A 754 15.92 4.16 0.36
N ASP A 755 16.10 4.44 1.64
CA ASP A 755 15.08 4.31 2.69
C ASP A 755 13.81 5.13 2.42
N PRO A 756 13.87 6.48 2.27
CA PRO A 756 12.69 7.25 1.92
C PRO A 756 12.14 6.90 0.53
N PHE A 757 12.96 6.24 -0.31
CA PHE A 757 12.52 5.79 -1.62
C PHE A 757 11.60 4.57 -1.51
N LYS A 758 12.10 3.50 -0.88
CA LYS A 758 11.45 2.19 -0.85
C LYS A 758 10.35 2.08 0.20
N ASP A 759 10.41 2.80 1.32
CA ASP A 759 9.50 2.57 2.45
C ASP A 759 8.60 3.77 2.79
N THR A 760 8.78 4.90 2.10
CA THR A 760 7.90 6.07 2.25
C THR A 760 7.23 6.42 0.93
N SER A 761 8.00 6.92 -0.04
CA SER A 761 7.42 7.56 -1.23
C SER A 761 6.80 6.55 -2.19
N SER A 762 7.51 5.47 -2.53
CA SER A 762 7.01 4.45 -3.49
C SER A 762 5.73 3.78 -3.00
N VAL A 763 5.74 3.28 -1.77
CA VAL A 763 4.63 2.54 -1.19
C VAL A 763 3.41 3.40 -0.93
N ALA A 764 3.59 4.69 -0.63
CA ALA A 764 2.49 5.59 -0.39
C ALA A 764 1.77 6.05 -1.67
N MET A 765 2.38 5.89 -2.85
CA MET A 765 1.72 6.24 -4.11
C MET A 765 0.47 5.40 -4.36
N ASN A 766 0.49 4.12 -3.95
CA ASN A 766 -0.64 3.22 -4.10
C ASN A 766 -1.92 3.78 -3.45
N PRO A 767 -1.98 3.98 -2.12
CA PRO A 767 -3.20 4.50 -1.49
C PRO A 767 -3.49 5.95 -1.90
N VAL A 768 -2.50 6.74 -2.33
CA VAL A 768 -2.74 8.10 -2.85
C VAL A 768 -3.47 8.08 -4.18
N ILE A 769 -3.08 7.21 -5.12
CA ILE A 769 -3.74 7.06 -6.41
C ILE A 769 -5.19 6.62 -6.20
N LYS A 770 -5.41 5.60 -5.37
CA LYS A 770 -6.76 5.08 -5.12
C LYS A 770 -7.63 6.06 -4.37
N PHE A 771 -7.11 6.69 -3.31
CA PHE A 771 -7.81 7.76 -2.60
C PHE A 771 -8.21 8.88 -3.56
N THR A 772 -7.28 9.38 -4.38
CA THR A 772 -7.54 10.46 -5.33
C THR A 772 -8.58 10.04 -6.38
N THR A 773 -8.61 8.78 -6.78
CA THR A 773 -9.57 8.27 -7.76
C THR A 773 -10.96 8.10 -7.14
N LEU A 774 -11.06 7.48 -5.95
CA LEU A 774 -12.32 7.27 -5.23
C LEU A 774 -12.95 8.56 -4.73
N PHE A 775 -12.16 9.39 -4.05
CA PHE A 775 -12.60 10.72 -3.64
C PHE A 775 -12.82 11.61 -4.86
N GLY A 776 -12.05 11.41 -5.93
CA GLY A 776 -12.17 12.13 -7.19
C GLY A 776 -13.50 11.94 -7.89
N LEU A 777 -14.01 10.72 -7.91
CA LEU A 777 -15.36 10.40 -8.38
C LEU A 777 -16.40 11.24 -7.64
N LEU A 778 -16.40 11.21 -6.30
CA LEU A 778 -17.26 12.05 -5.46
C LEU A 778 -17.10 13.55 -5.78
N ALA A 779 -15.87 14.02 -5.95
CA ALA A 779 -15.56 15.41 -6.24
C ALA A 779 -16.08 15.87 -7.62
N VAL A 780 -15.98 15.02 -8.65
CA VAL A 780 -16.48 15.29 -10.00
C VAL A 780 -17.99 15.36 -10.00
N GLU A 781 -18.67 14.41 -9.36
CA GLU A 781 -20.13 14.45 -9.32
C GLU A 781 -20.64 15.69 -8.60
N LEU A 782 -20.01 16.05 -7.48
CA LEU A 782 -20.28 17.29 -6.76
C LEU A 782 -20.09 18.51 -7.67
N ALA A 783 -18.98 18.57 -8.40
CA ALA A 783 -18.67 19.66 -9.32
C ALA A 783 -19.68 19.79 -10.47
N VAL A 784 -20.07 18.67 -11.08
CA VAL A 784 -21.03 18.63 -12.20
C VAL A 784 -22.41 19.05 -11.74
N ASN A 785 -22.90 18.51 -10.62
CA ASN A 785 -24.20 18.86 -10.07
C ASN A 785 -24.26 20.34 -9.64
N LEU A 786 -23.22 20.83 -8.97
CA LEU A 786 -23.18 22.23 -8.54
C LEU A 786 -23.09 23.19 -9.73
N THR A 787 -22.37 22.81 -10.79
CA THR A 787 -22.32 23.59 -12.04
C THR A 787 -23.69 23.66 -12.70
N ALA A 788 -24.46 22.57 -12.70
CA ALA A 788 -25.80 22.53 -13.26
C ALA A 788 -26.80 23.40 -12.47
N GLN A 789 -26.70 23.41 -11.14
CA GLN A 789 -27.64 24.15 -10.26
C GLN A 789 -27.27 25.63 -10.08
N SER A 790 -26.00 25.94 -9.88
CA SER A 790 -25.51 27.26 -9.45
C SER A 790 -24.64 27.96 -10.50
N GLY A 791 -24.39 27.31 -11.64
CA GLY A 791 -23.64 27.86 -12.76
C GLY A 791 -22.12 27.73 -12.63
N VAL A 792 -21.44 27.88 -13.78
CA VAL A 792 -19.99 27.70 -13.94
C VAL A 792 -19.15 28.70 -13.14
N ALA A 793 -19.69 29.90 -12.86
CA ALA A 793 -18.96 30.95 -12.15
C ALA A 793 -18.64 30.56 -10.69
N LEU A 794 -19.61 29.95 -10.00
CA LEU A 794 -19.41 29.47 -8.63
C LEU A 794 -18.40 28.33 -8.59
N THR A 795 -18.55 27.33 -9.45
CA THR A 795 -17.66 26.15 -9.45
C THR A 795 -16.22 26.52 -9.80
N ARG A 796 -16.00 27.43 -10.77
CA ARG A 796 -14.66 27.96 -11.05
C ARG A 796 -14.09 28.81 -9.91
N SER A 797 -14.92 29.55 -9.18
CA SER A 797 -14.47 30.30 -8.01
C SER A 797 -14.04 29.37 -6.86
N LEU A 798 -14.78 28.29 -6.65
CA LEU A 798 -14.41 27.24 -5.71
C LEU A 798 -13.15 26.48 -6.17
N ALA A 799 -13.03 26.17 -7.47
CA ALA A 799 -11.83 25.57 -8.04
C ALA A 799 -10.58 26.42 -7.75
N ALA A 800 -10.67 27.74 -7.97
CA ALA A 800 -9.61 28.69 -7.65
C ALA A 800 -9.28 28.71 -6.15
N LEU A 801 -10.29 28.72 -5.27
CA LEU A 801 -10.10 28.69 -3.82
C LEU A 801 -9.39 27.41 -3.37
N PHE A 802 -9.86 26.25 -3.82
CA PHE A 802 -9.26 24.96 -3.50
C PHE A 802 -7.84 24.86 -4.06
N PHE A 803 -7.58 25.36 -5.27
CA PHE A 803 -6.24 25.39 -5.83
C PHE A 803 -5.30 26.26 -4.97
N LEU A 804 -5.73 27.44 -4.54
CA LEU A 804 -4.96 28.29 -3.64
C LEU A 804 -4.66 27.59 -2.30
N CYS A 805 -5.64 26.90 -1.71
CA CYS A 805 -5.42 26.08 -0.52
C CYS A 805 -4.38 24.98 -0.77
N SER A 806 -4.50 24.25 -1.89
CA SER A 806 -3.55 23.22 -2.28
C SER A 806 -2.12 23.76 -2.41
N VAL A 807 -1.94 24.89 -3.10
CA VAL A 807 -0.64 25.55 -3.27
C VAL A 807 -0.05 26.02 -1.93
N VAL A 808 -0.87 26.49 -0.98
CA VAL A 808 -0.40 26.80 0.38
C VAL A 808 0.20 25.57 1.04
N PHE A 809 -0.41 24.39 0.90
CA PHE A 809 0.12 23.16 1.47
C PHE A 809 1.33 22.60 0.70
N VAL A 810 1.40 22.79 -0.62
CA VAL A 810 2.60 22.54 -1.43
C VAL A 810 3.77 23.37 -0.92
N TRP A 811 3.54 24.66 -0.67
CA TRP A 811 4.56 25.54 -0.09
C TRP A 811 4.94 25.09 1.32
N ARG A 812 3.97 24.72 2.17
CA ARG A 812 4.24 24.27 3.55
C ARG A 812 5.04 22.97 3.58
N SER A 813 4.77 22.03 2.67
CA SER A 813 5.43 20.72 2.66
C SER A 813 6.94 20.83 2.47
N PHE A 814 7.42 21.89 1.80
CA PHE A 814 8.84 22.23 1.76
C PHE A 814 9.21 23.26 2.83
N TYR A 815 8.72 24.50 2.72
CA TYR A 815 9.30 25.65 3.44
C TYR A 815 9.08 25.63 4.95
N ARG A 816 7.99 25.02 5.44
CA ARG A 816 7.74 24.84 6.89
C ARG A 816 8.32 23.53 7.44
N MET A 817 8.73 22.63 6.56
CA MET A 817 9.43 21.40 6.90
C MET A 817 10.91 21.52 6.58
N ARG A 818 11.52 22.72 6.63
CA ARG A 818 12.97 22.84 6.42
C ARG A 818 13.71 22.59 7.72
N ILE A 819 14.92 22.08 7.59
CA ILE A 819 15.90 22.10 8.67
C ILE A 819 16.28 23.57 8.91
N HIS A 820 15.90 24.08 10.07
CA HIS A 820 16.37 25.37 10.54
C HIS A 820 17.64 25.13 11.34
N SER A 821 18.78 25.48 10.77
CA SER A 821 20.02 25.60 11.53
C SER A 821 19.84 26.69 12.58
N VAL A 822 20.16 26.37 13.83
CA VAL A 822 20.48 27.41 14.80
C VAL A 822 21.73 28.08 14.24
N PRO A 823 21.75 29.41 14.02
CA PRO A 823 22.99 30.07 13.63
C PRO A 823 24.04 29.75 14.70
N ALA A 824 25.17 29.21 14.25
CA ALA A 824 26.30 28.86 15.09
C ALA A 824 26.82 30.07 15.90
#